data_AF-K0RAP4-F1
#
_entry.id   AF-K0RAP4-F1
#
_cell.length_a   1.000
_cell.length_b   1.000
_cell.length_c   1.000
_cell.angle_alpha   90.00
_cell.angle_beta   90.00
_cell.angle_gamma   90.00
#
_symmetry.space_group_name_H-M   'P 1'
#
loop_
_entity.id
_entity.type
_entity.pdbx_description
1 polymer ?
#
loop_
_entity_poly.entity_id
_entity_poly.type
_entity_poly.pdbx_seq_one_letter_code
_entity_poly.pdbx_strand_id
1 'polypeptide(L)'
;MHDTTPFVRLKHTYVRHLDFCSSFAFAPIPALFSYSSPDPDSIALHCNNLIDLKLYSPIAIGAQDMKQVLLPLMALAAFEAAALTSNPEGSPQIMSNVCSATPGRTEKCEVELDVPASCVAGVASSCPVVFFLHGAGGTNRGFAQASTVHDHGLIGVYPQGEDGWNTGPKSSNLCDWDDFECTSDPDEGAFFSAIIAELRILGANGNVYLIGNSNGAALAHRLAANAGDDLPITGIVTKVTQLLASPPRSGPGVLNHNQPPSDGPRVSVLNIMGVEDRLIPYGGGTSSVFGGVSEFQLMSSLDSMVTWVGYNGCSADPFVEVVDYTTTDSVSDEATFYTYPCSDGTILEHYAVGGAGHSFGRGATLDGVSIDYGVAFDFIDRVEEGGASGPPAPSPPQSTPSPTRGSEGCEDDPTWTGRFNTDHDCDYVSANPEIRCYWESSDGTKASEGCALSCGMCEEITTTTSSTGYSTTEIPEETTAMTTTESTEVTTSSAPPAQCEDDVTWNGKFSIAHDCDYIALNPAARCVWTSSDGKTAYDGCPKTCGECEGATSTEATTTEATTVPETTSETTTVPETTSDATTVPETTPEATTSSEVTTVPETTTGVPACVDDPSWRGKFNDSHDCAYVSLAPQFRCYWESSDGTKASEACEQACDCTSRR
;
A
#
# COMPACT_ATOMS: atom_id res chain seq x y z
N MET A 1 -63.89 36.67 23.73
CA MET A 1 -64.00 35.27 24.14
C MET A 1 -63.81 34.43 22.89
N HIS A 2 -62.88 33.48 22.96
CA HIS A 2 -62.69 32.37 22.01
C HIS A 2 -64.04 31.70 21.69
N ASP A 3 -64.25 30.93 20.63
CA ASP A 3 -63.37 30.09 19.82
C ASP A 3 -64.20 29.68 18.58
N THR A 4 -63.57 29.40 17.45
CA THR A 4 -64.08 28.48 16.40
C THR A 4 -63.05 28.41 15.28
N THR A 5 -62.32 27.30 15.25
CA THR A 5 -61.65 26.78 14.05
C THR A 5 -62.69 26.20 13.08
N PRO A 6 -62.37 26.07 11.77
CA PRO A 6 -61.82 24.78 11.32
C PRO A 6 -60.74 24.85 10.21
N PHE A 7 -59.75 23.97 10.38
CA PHE A 7 -58.97 23.15 9.43
C PHE A 7 -58.97 23.46 7.91
N VAL A 8 -57.76 23.58 7.34
CA VAL A 8 -57.36 22.88 6.09
C VAL A 8 -55.90 22.38 6.19
N ARG A 9 -55.68 21.18 5.63
CA ARG A 9 -54.56 20.23 5.77
C ARG A 9 -53.16 20.73 5.37
N LEU A 10 -52.18 20.33 6.15
CA LEU A 10 -50.75 20.26 5.82
C LEU A 10 -50.44 19.03 4.95
N LYS A 11 -49.62 19.22 3.91
CA LYS A 11 -48.70 18.20 3.40
C LYS A 11 -47.30 18.82 3.36
N HIS A 12 -46.37 18.17 4.06
CA HIS A 12 -44.93 18.44 4.01
C HIS A 12 -44.31 17.85 2.74
N THR A 13 -43.30 18.51 2.18
CA THR A 13 -42.14 17.82 1.63
C THR A 13 -40.90 18.71 1.79
N TYR A 14 -39.94 18.21 2.57
CA TYR A 14 -38.59 18.71 2.74
C TYR A 14 -37.72 18.11 1.63
N VAL A 15 -36.84 18.89 1.00
CA VAL A 15 -35.63 18.39 0.33
C VAL A 15 -34.49 19.33 0.70
N ARG A 16 -33.44 18.76 1.32
CA ARG A 16 -32.13 19.40 1.57
C ARG A 16 -31.26 19.20 0.32
N HIS A 17 -30.61 20.27 -0.14
CA HIS A 17 -29.32 20.20 -0.81
C HIS A 17 -28.44 21.29 -0.18
N LEU A 18 -27.33 20.87 0.41
CA LEU A 18 -26.24 21.70 0.90
C LEU A 18 -25.02 21.24 0.11
N ASP A 19 -24.71 21.94 -0.97
CA ASP A 19 -23.44 21.81 -1.67
C ASP A 19 -22.49 22.88 -1.11
N PHE A 20 -21.37 22.41 -0.55
CA PHE A 20 -20.24 23.23 -0.13
C PHE A 20 -19.46 23.69 -1.38
N CYS A 21 -19.20 24.99 -1.49
CA CYS A 21 -18.16 25.54 -2.36
C CYS A 21 -17.17 26.29 -1.48
N SER A 22 -16.04 25.64 -1.18
CA SER A 22 -14.90 26.23 -0.47
C SER A 22 -13.88 26.69 -1.50
N SER A 23 -13.82 28.00 -1.79
CA SER A 23 -12.67 28.66 -2.42
C SER A 23 -12.83 30.18 -2.36
N PHE A 24 -12.15 30.84 -1.41
CA PHE A 24 -11.82 32.25 -1.53
C PHE A 24 -10.43 32.52 -0.93
N ALA A 25 -9.47 32.74 -1.83
CA ALA A 25 -8.18 33.36 -1.52
C ALA A 25 -8.37 34.88 -1.46
N PHE A 26 -7.96 35.52 -0.37
CA PHE A 26 -7.89 36.98 -0.26
C PHE A 26 -6.48 37.47 -0.62
N ALA A 27 -6.37 38.38 -1.58
CA ALA A 27 -5.17 39.16 -1.85
C ALA A 27 -5.44 40.64 -1.51
N PRO A 28 -4.53 41.38 -0.83
CA PRO A 28 -4.73 42.79 -0.54
C PRO A 28 -4.03 43.70 -1.57
N ILE A 29 -4.70 44.78 -1.99
CA ILE A 29 -4.12 45.91 -2.73
C ILE A 29 -4.00 47.12 -1.77
N PRO A 30 -2.89 47.89 -1.78
CA PRO A 30 -2.67 48.95 -0.81
C PRO A 30 -3.40 50.26 -1.17
N ALA A 31 -3.69 51.01 -0.12
CA ALA A 31 -4.45 52.25 -0.12
C ALA A 31 -3.76 53.42 -0.85
N LEU A 32 -4.52 54.13 -1.68
CA LEU A 32 -4.29 55.54 -2.03
C LEU A 32 -5.64 56.27 -2.06
N PHE A 33 -5.89 57.09 -1.04
CA PHE A 33 -7.00 58.04 -1.03
C PHE A 33 -6.59 59.34 -1.73
N SER A 34 -7.42 59.80 -2.68
CA SER A 34 -7.56 61.22 -2.99
C SER A 34 -9.04 61.53 -3.18
N TYR A 35 -9.54 62.55 -2.47
CA TYR A 35 -10.96 62.90 -2.37
C TYR A 35 -11.22 64.23 -3.08
N SER A 36 -12.15 64.27 -4.02
CA SER A 36 -12.89 65.49 -4.40
C SER A 36 -14.13 65.16 -5.23
N SER A 37 -15.34 65.38 -4.70
CA SER A 37 -16.53 65.95 -5.39
C SER A 37 -17.80 65.75 -4.52
N PRO A 38 -18.83 66.62 -4.59
CA PRO A 38 -19.84 66.77 -3.55
C PRO A 38 -21.19 66.12 -3.90
N ASP A 39 -21.59 65.11 -3.15
CA ASP A 39 -23.01 64.77 -2.93
C ASP A 39 -23.12 63.88 -1.66
N PRO A 40 -23.91 64.23 -0.63
CA PRO A 40 -23.84 63.56 0.66
C PRO A 40 -24.71 62.29 0.83
N ASP A 41 -25.48 61.85 -0.17
CA ASP A 41 -26.47 60.76 0.03
C ASP A 41 -26.40 59.56 -0.96
N SER A 42 -25.25 59.28 -1.59
CA SER A 42 -25.11 58.03 -2.35
C SER A 42 -23.68 57.45 -2.33
N ILE A 43 -23.54 56.25 -1.76
CA ILE A 43 -22.38 55.37 -2.00
C ILE A 43 -22.89 54.22 -2.86
N ALA A 44 -22.47 54.17 -4.12
CA ALA A 44 -22.67 53.02 -4.98
C ALA A 44 -21.38 52.19 -5.01
N LEU A 45 -21.40 51.00 -4.41
CA LEU A 45 -20.39 49.96 -4.63
C LEU A 45 -20.86 49.06 -5.77
N HIS A 46 -20.18 49.12 -6.92
CA HIS A 46 -20.32 48.10 -7.95
C HIS A 46 -19.37 46.94 -7.61
N CYS A 47 -19.94 45.80 -7.19
CA CYS A 47 -19.27 44.50 -7.23
C CYS A 47 -19.89 43.70 -8.37
N ASN A 48 -19.07 43.22 -9.30
CA ASN A 48 -19.53 42.34 -10.37
C ASN A 48 -19.93 40.98 -9.79
N ASN A 49 -21.18 40.60 -10.10
CA ASN A 49 -21.81 39.29 -10.10
C ASN A 49 -22.20 38.59 -8.77
N LEU A 50 -23.53 38.50 -8.62
CA LEU A 50 -24.38 37.48 -7.97
C LEU A 50 -24.57 37.53 -6.43
N ILE A 51 -25.53 38.34 -5.97
CA ILE A 51 -26.87 37.93 -5.45
C ILE A 51 -27.56 39.21 -4.91
N ASP A 52 -28.73 39.52 -5.45
CA ASP A 52 -29.56 40.69 -5.13
C ASP A 52 -30.36 40.42 -3.84
N LEU A 53 -29.93 40.94 -2.69
CA LEU A 53 -30.68 40.86 -1.43
C LEU A 53 -31.42 42.20 -1.18
N LYS A 54 -32.65 42.29 -1.69
CA LYS A 54 -33.54 43.44 -1.43
C LYS A 54 -34.11 43.38 0.00
N LEU A 55 -33.54 44.18 0.90
CA LEU A 55 -34.19 44.55 2.16
C LEU A 55 -35.19 45.69 1.91
N TYR A 56 -36.49 45.41 2.06
CA TYR A 56 -37.53 46.43 2.12
C TYR A 56 -37.76 46.86 3.58
N SER A 57 -37.43 48.12 3.88
CA SER A 57 -38.23 49.11 4.65
C SER A 57 -37.32 50.07 5.45
N PRO A 58 -37.60 51.39 5.49
CA PRO A 58 -36.72 52.37 6.14
C PRO A 58 -37.08 52.52 7.62
N ILE A 59 -36.17 52.14 8.52
CA ILE A 59 -36.16 52.65 9.89
C ILE A 59 -35.01 53.64 9.98
N ALA A 60 -35.33 54.92 10.14
CA ALA A 60 -34.35 55.97 10.37
C ALA A 60 -33.70 55.76 11.74
N ILE A 61 -32.41 55.40 11.76
CA ILE A 61 -31.61 55.32 12.98
C ILE A 61 -30.82 56.62 13.10
N GLY A 62 -30.99 57.34 14.21
CA GLY A 62 -30.37 58.62 14.47
C GLY A 62 -28.87 58.53 14.78
N ALA A 63 -28.16 59.63 14.58
CA ALA A 63 -26.70 59.77 14.64
C ALA A 63 -26.02 59.48 16.00
N GLN A 64 -26.71 58.88 16.98
CA GLN A 64 -26.09 58.36 18.22
C GLN A 64 -25.78 56.86 18.18
N ASP A 65 -26.31 56.10 17.22
CA ASP A 65 -26.09 54.64 17.12
C ASP A 65 -24.92 54.23 16.21
N MET A 66 -24.27 55.19 15.54
CA MET A 66 -23.11 54.90 14.69
C MET A 66 -21.87 54.46 15.48
N LYS A 67 -21.80 54.77 16.79
CA LYS A 67 -20.74 54.27 17.69
C LYS A 67 -20.98 52.82 18.16
N GLN A 68 -22.23 52.34 18.18
CA GLN A 68 -22.54 50.95 18.58
C GLN A 68 -22.42 49.96 17.41
N VAL A 69 -22.42 50.44 16.16
CA VAL A 69 -22.21 49.61 14.96
C VAL A 69 -20.74 49.63 14.49
N LEU A 70 -19.98 50.71 14.71
CA LEU A 70 -18.54 50.74 14.35
C LEU A 70 -17.63 49.99 15.35
N LEU A 71 -17.98 49.89 16.63
CA LEU A 71 -17.19 49.11 17.59
C LEU A 71 -17.14 47.60 17.31
N PRO A 72 -18.23 46.91 16.91
CA PRO A 72 -18.16 45.51 16.51
C PRO A 72 -17.53 45.30 15.13
N LEU A 73 -17.55 46.31 14.24
CA LEU A 73 -16.86 46.25 12.94
C LEU A 73 -15.35 46.49 13.04
N MET A 74 -14.88 47.27 14.02
CA MET A 74 -13.44 47.35 14.34
C MET A 74 -12.96 46.20 15.25
N ALA A 75 -13.86 45.52 15.95
CA ALA A 75 -13.54 44.30 16.70
C ALA A 75 -13.44 43.04 15.81
N LEU A 76 -13.82 43.13 14.53
CA LEU A 76 -13.64 42.05 13.54
C LEU A 76 -12.22 42.01 12.92
N ALA A 77 -11.33 42.92 13.32
CA ALA A 77 -10.00 43.09 12.72
C ALA A 77 -8.83 42.66 13.64
N ALA A 78 -9.09 41.81 14.64
CA ALA A 78 -8.05 41.33 15.55
C ALA A 78 -8.25 39.87 16.00
N PHE A 79 -8.80 39.01 15.13
CA PHE A 79 -8.37 37.62 15.16
C PHE A 79 -7.02 37.60 14.44
N GLU A 80 -5.92 37.71 15.19
CA GLU A 80 -4.65 37.16 14.72
C GLU A 80 -4.94 35.68 14.44
N ALA A 81 -5.05 35.32 13.16
CA ALA A 81 -5.07 33.91 12.79
C ALA A 81 -3.81 33.28 13.38
N ALA A 82 -3.98 32.17 14.11
CA ALA A 82 -2.84 31.40 14.57
C ALA A 82 -1.99 31.08 13.34
N ALA A 83 -0.73 31.52 13.35
CA ALA A 83 0.18 31.38 12.24
C ALA A 83 1.29 30.41 12.63
N LEU A 84 1.77 29.66 11.64
CA LEU A 84 2.94 28.79 11.80
C LEU A 84 4.14 29.61 12.29
N THR A 85 4.69 29.23 13.45
CA THR A 85 5.88 29.86 14.04
C THR A 85 7.06 28.91 14.00
N SER A 86 8.25 29.41 13.70
CA SER A 86 9.49 28.63 13.75
C SER A 86 9.99 28.46 15.18
N ASN A 87 10.73 27.39 15.45
CA ASN A 87 11.42 27.14 16.71
C ASN A 87 12.91 26.84 16.48
N PRO A 88 13.78 26.94 17.50
CA PRO A 88 15.16 26.49 17.37
C PRO A 88 15.22 24.97 17.17
N GLU A 89 16.22 24.52 16.40
CA GLU A 89 16.58 23.10 16.28
C GLU A 89 16.76 22.46 17.68
N GLY A 90 16.28 21.23 17.83
CA GLY A 90 16.34 20.52 19.11
C GLY A 90 15.33 20.98 20.16
N SER A 91 14.43 21.91 19.81
CA SER A 91 13.46 22.53 20.73
C SER A 91 12.07 22.67 20.08
N PRO A 92 11.40 21.56 19.74
CA PRO A 92 10.08 21.61 19.11
C PRO A 92 9.03 22.23 20.05
N GLN A 93 7.99 22.80 19.45
CA GLN A 93 6.88 23.42 20.16
C GLN A 93 5.69 22.48 20.28
N ILE A 94 4.88 22.63 21.32
CA ILE A 94 3.67 21.81 21.49
C ILE A 94 2.53 22.38 20.63
N MET A 95 1.90 21.52 19.85
CA MET A 95 0.67 21.87 19.13
C MET A 95 -0.54 21.72 20.06
N SER A 96 -1.10 22.85 20.49
CA SER A 96 -2.39 22.87 21.19
C SER A 96 -3.54 22.57 20.22
N ASN A 97 -4.66 22.02 20.71
CA ASN A 97 -5.97 21.84 20.04
C ASN A 97 -6.31 20.46 19.43
N VAL A 98 -5.35 19.55 19.26
CA VAL A 98 -5.65 18.24 18.62
C VAL A 98 -6.16 17.19 19.63
N CYS A 99 -5.52 17.10 20.79
CA CYS A 99 -5.72 15.98 21.71
C CYS A 99 -7.12 15.88 22.33
N SER A 100 -7.75 17.02 22.67
CA SER A 100 -9.08 17.02 23.29
C SER A 100 -10.22 16.70 22.32
N ALA A 101 -9.97 16.77 21.01
CA ALA A 101 -10.99 16.58 19.98
C ALA A 101 -11.03 15.14 19.43
N THR A 102 -10.10 14.28 19.84
CA THR A 102 -9.88 12.98 19.19
C THR A 102 -10.32 11.82 20.10
N PRO A 103 -11.20 10.90 19.63
CA PRO A 103 -11.65 9.75 20.40
C PRO A 103 -10.50 8.85 20.89
N GLY A 104 -10.67 8.29 22.10
CA GLY A 104 -9.72 7.33 22.70
C GLY A 104 -8.37 7.88 23.13
N ARG A 105 -8.15 9.20 23.07
CA ARG A 105 -6.92 9.84 23.58
C ARG A 105 -6.99 10.08 25.08
N THR A 106 -5.86 9.92 25.75
CA THR A 106 -5.68 10.11 27.20
C THR A 106 -4.87 11.37 27.49
N GLU A 107 -4.50 11.58 28.75
CA GLU A 107 -3.55 12.61 29.17
C GLU A 107 -2.14 12.45 28.56
N LYS A 108 -1.83 11.29 27.94
CA LYS A 108 -0.57 11.06 27.24
C LYS A 108 -0.53 11.70 25.85
N CYS A 109 -1.67 12.09 25.30
CA CYS A 109 -1.71 12.70 23.98
C CYS A 109 -0.89 13.98 23.95
N GLU A 110 0.07 14.02 23.02
CA GLU A 110 0.98 15.12 22.80
C GLU A 110 1.37 15.12 21.32
N VAL A 111 1.51 16.31 20.75
CA VAL A 111 2.05 16.51 19.40
C VAL A 111 3.09 17.61 19.48
N GLU A 112 4.34 17.25 19.22
CA GLU A 112 5.44 18.19 19.06
C GLU A 112 5.57 18.59 17.59
N LEU A 113 5.85 19.86 17.34
CA LEU A 113 5.97 20.45 16.01
C LEU A 113 7.33 21.14 15.90
N ASP A 114 8.11 20.77 14.89
CA ASP A 114 9.46 21.26 14.65
C ASP A 114 9.53 22.01 13.32
N VAL A 115 9.63 23.33 13.40
CA VAL A 115 9.43 24.23 12.25
C VAL A 115 10.71 25.03 11.99
N PRO A 116 11.39 24.78 10.85
CA PRO A 116 12.54 25.56 10.44
C PRO A 116 12.19 27.01 10.14
N ALA A 117 13.14 27.92 10.39
CA ALA A 117 12.96 29.34 10.07
C ALA A 117 12.74 29.60 8.57
N SER A 118 13.28 28.72 7.69
CA SER A 118 13.05 28.77 6.24
C SER A 118 11.59 28.52 5.86
N CYS A 119 10.82 27.84 6.72
CA CYS A 119 9.44 27.43 6.44
C CYS A 119 8.39 28.47 6.85
N VAL A 120 8.78 29.61 7.46
CA VAL A 120 7.83 30.64 7.93
C VAL A 120 7.97 31.99 7.23
N ALA A 121 8.62 32.02 6.06
CA ALA A 121 8.93 33.26 5.34
C ALA A 121 7.72 33.96 4.66
N GLY A 122 6.49 33.41 4.75
CA GLY A 122 5.30 33.91 4.07
C GLY A 122 3.99 33.63 4.82
N VAL A 123 2.86 33.98 4.20
CA VAL A 123 1.51 33.74 4.77
C VAL A 123 1.10 32.26 4.78
N ALA A 124 1.77 31.44 3.98
CA ALA A 124 1.62 30.00 3.95
C ALA A 124 2.97 29.36 3.60
N SER A 125 3.26 28.22 4.20
CA SER A 125 4.44 27.41 3.94
C SER A 125 4.13 26.30 2.95
N SER A 126 5.01 26.09 1.98
CA SER A 126 4.99 24.91 1.11
C SER A 126 6.04 23.88 1.52
N CYS A 127 6.75 24.06 2.64
CA CYS A 127 7.71 23.08 3.12
C CYS A 127 7.01 21.72 3.33
N PRO A 128 7.64 20.61 2.94
CA PRO A 128 7.10 19.28 3.22
C PRO A 128 6.86 19.08 4.71
N VAL A 129 5.74 18.45 5.05
CA VAL A 129 5.36 18.08 6.40
C VAL A 129 5.68 16.60 6.59
N VAL A 130 6.51 16.27 7.58
CA VAL A 130 6.98 14.91 7.81
C VAL A 130 6.60 14.45 9.21
N PHE A 131 5.74 13.44 9.28
CA PHE A 131 5.37 12.78 10.52
C PHE A 131 6.40 11.72 10.89
N PHE A 132 6.85 11.70 12.14
CA PHE A 132 7.79 10.68 12.63
C PHE A 132 7.10 9.79 13.66
N LEU A 133 7.01 8.50 13.34
CA LEU A 133 6.19 7.53 14.07
C LEU A 133 7.07 6.53 14.80
N HIS A 134 7.07 6.63 16.14
CA HIS A 134 7.84 5.74 16.99
C HIS A 134 7.30 4.30 16.95
N GLY A 135 8.15 3.32 17.28
CA GLY A 135 7.73 1.92 17.46
C GLY A 135 6.98 1.67 18.77
N ALA A 136 6.54 0.43 18.99
CA ALA A 136 5.84 0.04 20.21
C ALA A 136 6.72 0.28 21.46
N GLY A 137 6.15 0.90 22.50
CA GLY A 137 6.89 1.29 23.71
C GLY A 137 7.80 2.51 23.56
N GLY A 138 7.88 3.12 22.37
CA GLY A 138 8.60 4.38 22.13
C GLY A 138 7.81 5.63 22.51
N THR A 139 8.45 6.79 22.34
CA THR A 139 7.82 8.11 22.54
C THR A 139 8.28 9.12 21.48
N ASN A 140 7.50 10.20 21.30
CA ASN A 140 7.79 11.32 20.39
C ASN A 140 9.09 12.09 20.73
N ARG A 141 9.50 12.10 22.00
CA ARG A 141 10.69 12.83 22.49
C ARG A 141 12.01 12.41 21.84
N GLY A 142 12.07 11.20 21.27
CA GLY A 142 13.28 10.71 20.60
C GLY A 142 13.62 11.48 19.33
N PHE A 143 12.62 12.03 18.64
CA PHE A 143 12.81 12.69 17.35
C PHE A 143 13.37 14.09 17.51
N ALA A 144 12.85 14.87 18.47
CA ALA A 144 13.29 16.23 18.77
C ALA A 144 14.81 16.38 18.91
N GLN A 145 15.50 15.38 19.45
CA GLN A 145 16.94 15.45 19.72
C GLN A 145 17.81 14.89 18.58
N ALA A 146 17.19 14.23 17.61
CA ALA A 146 17.88 13.48 16.56
C ALA A 146 17.51 13.93 15.13
N SER A 147 16.49 14.77 14.97
CA SER A 147 15.97 15.17 13.66
C SER A 147 16.79 16.30 13.03
N THR A 148 17.27 16.10 11.81
CA THR A 148 17.92 17.14 10.98
C THR A 148 16.94 17.88 10.07
N VAL A 149 15.65 17.93 10.42
CA VAL A 149 14.59 18.53 9.59
C VAL A 149 14.85 20.02 9.27
N HIS A 150 15.59 20.73 10.13
CA HIS A 150 16.04 22.11 9.91
C HIS A 150 16.98 22.24 8.73
N ASP A 151 17.90 21.29 8.56
CA ASP A 151 18.89 21.30 7.48
C ASP A 151 18.25 20.99 6.12
N HIS A 152 17.13 20.27 6.13
CA HIS A 152 16.41 19.85 4.92
C HIS A 152 15.19 20.74 4.59
N GLY A 153 14.88 21.76 5.41
CA GLY A 153 13.70 22.60 5.18
C GLY A 153 12.38 21.84 5.29
N LEU A 154 12.31 20.87 6.20
CA LEU A 154 11.13 20.02 6.45
C LEU A 154 10.45 20.47 7.75
N ILE A 155 9.12 20.46 7.77
CA ILE A 155 8.35 20.63 9.01
C ILE A 155 8.20 19.25 9.67
N GLY A 156 8.84 19.04 10.81
CA GLY A 156 8.74 17.80 11.58
C GLY A 156 7.51 17.77 12.48
N VAL A 157 6.77 16.67 12.47
CA VAL A 157 5.60 16.44 13.34
C VAL A 157 5.81 15.17 14.14
N TYR A 158 5.82 15.26 15.47
CA TYR A 158 6.12 14.15 16.37
C TYR A 158 4.91 13.87 17.27
N PRO A 159 3.91 13.11 16.77
CA PRO A 159 2.77 12.69 17.56
C PRO A 159 3.14 11.58 18.56
N GLN A 160 2.51 11.60 19.73
CA GLN A 160 2.65 10.56 20.75
C GLN A 160 1.51 9.53 20.67
N GLY A 161 1.87 8.26 20.51
CA GLY A 161 0.92 7.14 20.59
C GLY A 161 0.56 6.77 22.03
N GLU A 162 -0.60 6.12 22.20
CA GLU A 162 -1.12 5.64 23.50
C GLU A 162 -0.55 4.25 23.82
N ASP A 163 0.67 4.23 24.37
CA ASP A 163 1.49 3.01 24.56
C ASP A 163 1.79 2.29 23.23
N GLY A 164 1.94 3.08 22.16
CA GLY A 164 2.04 2.63 20.77
C GLY A 164 0.76 2.96 19.98
N TRP A 165 0.78 2.60 18.71
CA TRP A 165 -0.29 2.90 17.77
C TRP A 165 -1.31 1.77 17.70
N ASN A 166 -2.59 2.10 17.61
CA ASN A 166 -3.68 1.13 17.52
C ASN A 166 -3.80 0.50 16.12
N THR A 167 -2.75 -0.18 15.64
CA THR A 167 -2.68 -0.81 14.31
C THR A 167 -3.02 -2.30 14.33
N GLY A 168 -3.37 -2.83 15.50
CA GLY A 168 -3.65 -4.23 15.74
C GLY A 168 -3.88 -4.48 17.23
N PRO A 169 -4.04 -5.75 17.65
CA PRO A 169 -4.33 -6.10 19.02
C PRO A 169 -3.19 -5.66 19.94
N LYS A 170 -3.51 -4.87 20.96
CA LYS A 170 -2.59 -4.53 22.05
C LYS A 170 -3.31 -4.60 23.39
N SER A 171 -2.57 -4.86 24.45
CA SER A 171 -3.14 -5.04 25.79
C SER A 171 -3.82 -3.79 26.37
N SER A 172 -3.54 -2.62 25.80
CA SER A 172 -4.17 -1.36 26.19
C SER A 172 -5.45 -1.05 25.44
N ASN A 173 -5.80 -1.83 24.41
CA ASN A 173 -7.11 -1.72 23.75
C ASN A 173 -8.19 -2.32 24.66
N LEU A 174 -9.31 -1.61 24.75
CA LEU A 174 -10.48 -1.96 25.55
C LEU A 174 -11.60 -2.55 24.69
N CYS A 175 -11.58 -2.27 23.39
CA CYS A 175 -12.56 -2.75 22.43
C CYS A 175 -12.00 -3.91 21.61
N ASP A 176 -12.90 -4.71 21.05
CA ASP A 176 -12.53 -5.71 20.05
C ASP A 176 -12.00 -4.99 18.79
N TRP A 177 -11.08 -5.64 18.08
CA TRP A 177 -10.38 -5.02 16.94
C TRP A 177 -11.30 -4.72 15.75
N ASP A 178 -12.48 -5.33 15.70
CA ASP A 178 -13.54 -5.12 14.69
C ASP A 178 -14.67 -4.20 15.18
N ASP A 179 -14.55 -3.61 16.38
CA ASP A 179 -15.45 -2.56 16.85
C ASP A 179 -15.02 -1.20 16.30
N PHE A 180 -15.52 -0.90 15.10
CA PHE A 180 -15.20 0.35 14.38
C PHE A 180 -15.87 1.60 14.97
N GLU A 181 -16.90 1.42 15.80
CA GLU A 181 -17.62 2.53 16.46
C GLU A 181 -17.09 2.79 17.89
N CYS A 182 -16.05 2.04 18.30
CA CYS A 182 -15.42 2.21 19.60
C CYS A 182 -14.86 3.63 19.77
N THR A 183 -15.17 4.25 20.91
CA THR A 183 -14.68 5.60 21.26
C THR A 183 -13.68 5.60 22.43
N SER A 184 -13.48 4.42 23.04
CA SER A 184 -12.58 4.23 24.18
C SER A 184 -11.14 3.99 23.74
N ASP A 185 -10.94 3.39 22.56
CA ASP A 185 -9.63 3.11 21.99
C ASP A 185 -9.20 4.22 21.02
N PRO A 186 -7.89 4.43 20.83
CA PRO A 186 -7.40 5.50 19.97
C PRO A 186 -7.86 5.30 18.52
N ASP A 187 -8.54 6.32 17.98
CA ASP A 187 -8.76 6.48 16.55
C ASP A 187 -7.52 7.17 15.95
N GLU A 188 -6.67 6.40 15.27
CA GLU A 188 -5.44 6.92 14.67
C GLU A 188 -5.73 7.74 13.42
N GLY A 189 -6.71 7.34 12.61
CA GLY A 189 -7.05 8.08 11.39
C GLY A 189 -7.62 9.46 11.70
N ALA A 190 -8.57 9.55 12.64
CA ALA A 190 -9.13 10.82 13.09
C ALA A 190 -8.06 11.71 13.74
N PHE A 191 -7.11 11.13 14.48
CA PHE A 191 -6.02 11.90 15.09
C PHE A 191 -5.14 12.58 14.06
N PHE A 192 -4.67 11.84 13.07
CA PHE A 192 -3.78 12.38 12.04
C PHE A 192 -4.52 13.36 11.13
N SER A 193 -5.78 13.09 10.80
CA SER A 193 -6.62 14.05 10.08
C SER A 193 -6.77 15.37 10.86
N ALA A 194 -6.98 15.32 12.18
CA ALA A 194 -7.06 16.52 13.01
C ALA A 194 -5.72 17.29 13.09
N ILE A 195 -4.57 16.60 13.16
CA ILE A 195 -3.26 17.25 13.12
C ILE A 195 -3.05 17.95 11.77
N ILE A 196 -3.35 17.28 10.66
CA ILE A 196 -3.20 17.84 9.32
C ILE A 196 -4.11 19.06 9.15
N ALA A 197 -5.36 18.99 9.61
CA ALA A 197 -6.29 20.11 9.57
C ALA A 197 -5.76 21.33 10.35
N GLU A 198 -5.23 21.13 11.57
CA GLU A 198 -4.62 22.21 12.35
C GLU A 198 -3.38 22.79 11.66
N LEU A 199 -2.53 21.94 11.07
CA LEU A 199 -1.38 22.39 10.28
C LEU A 199 -1.80 23.25 9.09
N ARG A 200 -2.89 22.88 8.38
CA ARG A 200 -3.43 23.71 7.29
C ARG A 200 -3.96 25.05 7.80
N ILE A 201 -4.60 25.08 8.98
CA ILE A 201 -5.06 26.32 9.63
C ILE A 201 -3.87 27.24 9.96
N LEU A 202 -2.77 26.66 10.46
CA LEU A 202 -1.53 27.39 10.74
C LEU A 202 -0.80 27.86 9.47
N GLY A 203 -1.20 27.34 8.30
CA GLY A 203 -0.63 27.70 6.99
C GLY A 203 0.48 26.77 6.52
N ALA A 204 0.73 25.64 7.16
CA ALA A 204 1.61 24.60 6.64
C ALA A 204 0.87 23.80 5.56
N ASN A 205 1.08 24.13 4.28
CA ASN A 205 0.35 23.61 3.12
C ASN A 205 1.18 22.67 2.23
N GLY A 206 2.40 22.30 2.62
CA GLY A 206 3.22 21.36 1.87
C GLY A 206 2.68 19.93 1.86
N ASN A 207 3.28 19.11 1.00
CA ASN A 207 3.01 17.68 0.88
C ASN A 207 3.26 16.94 2.20
N VAL A 208 2.54 15.85 2.44
CA VAL A 208 2.56 15.14 3.73
C VAL A 208 3.25 13.79 3.58
N TYR A 209 4.25 13.55 4.41
CA TYR A 209 5.04 12.33 4.45
C TYR A 209 4.99 11.69 5.83
N LEU A 210 5.16 10.36 5.88
CA LEU A 210 5.32 9.65 7.15
C LEU A 210 6.59 8.79 7.14
N ILE A 211 7.39 8.90 8.20
CA ILE A 211 8.53 8.02 8.47
C ILE A 211 8.18 7.22 9.72
N GLY A 212 8.12 5.90 9.59
CA GLY A 212 7.74 5.01 10.69
C GLY A 212 8.70 3.85 10.89
N ASN A 213 8.81 3.38 12.14
CA ASN A 213 9.57 2.19 12.50
C ASN A 213 8.70 1.19 13.27
N SER A 214 8.72 -0.09 12.88
CA SER A 214 7.99 -1.18 13.55
C SER A 214 6.48 -0.87 13.63
N ASN A 215 5.87 -0.82 14.82
CA ASN A 215 4.47 -0.39 14.99
C ASN A 215 4.16 1.02 14.39
N GLY A 216 5.14 1.94 14.34
CA GLY A 216 5.00 3.21 13.63
C GLY A 216 5.02 3.06 12.11
N ALA A 217 5.76 2.09 11.57
CA ALA A 217 5.70 1.73 10.14
C ALA A 217 4.37 1.06 9.79
N ALA A 218 3.81 0.23 10.69
CA ALA A 218 2.47 -0.32 10.54
C ALA A 218 1.42 0.81 10.44
N LEU A 219 1.56 1.86 11.26
CA LEU A 219 0.67 3.01 11.20
C LEU A 219 0.84 3.81 9.91
N ALA A 220 2.08 4.04 9.46
CA ALA A 220 2.33 4.72 8.19
C ALA A 220 1.66 3.99 7.01
N HIS A 221 1.81 2.66 6.93
CA HIS A 221 1.11 1.84 5.93
C HIS A 221 -0.41 2.00 6.02
N ARG A 222 -1.00 1.94 7.22
CA ARG A 222 -2.44 2.15 7.41
C ARG A 222 -2.88 3.55 6.96
N LEU A 223 -2.21 4.60 7.40
CA LEU A 223 -2.60 5.97 7.04
C LEU A 223 -2.49 6.21 5.52
N ALA A 224 -1.47 5.67 4.87
CA ALA A 224 -1.33 5.69 3.42
C ALA A 224 -2.40 4.87 2.69
N ALA A 225 -2.80 3.71 3.23
CA ALA A 225 -3.89 2.92 2.69
C ALA A 225 -5.24 3.65 2.73
N ASN A 226 -5.37 4.66 3.59
CA ASN A 226 -6.56 5.52 3.71
C ASN A 226 -6.30 6.93 3.15
N ALA A 227 -5.31 7.09 2.27
CA ALA A 227 -4.99 8.38 1.67
C ALA A 227 -6.19 8.95 0.90
N GLY A 228 -6.42 10.25 1.06
CA GLY A 228 -7.58 10.96 0.52
C GLY A 228 -7.62 12.42 0.98
N ASP A 229 -8.77 13.08 0.89
CA ASP A 229 -8.90 14.50 1.26
C ASP A 229 -8.55 14.75 2.74
N ASP A 230 -8.96 13.84 3.63
CA ASP A 230 -8.73 13.95 5.08
C ASP A 230 -7.30 13.52 5.49
N LEU A 231 -6.66 12.67 4.69
CA LEU A 231 -5.30 12.18 4.86
C LEU A 231 -4.54 12.34 3.53
N PRO A 232 -4.12 13.57 3.15
CA PRO A 232 -3.46 13.84 1.87
C PRO A 232 -2.00 13.38 1.89
N ILE A 233 -1.78 12.08 2.10
CA ILE A 233 -0.47 11.46 2.22
C ILE A 233 0.17 11.35 0.84
N THR A 234 1.32 11.98 0.67
CA THR A 234 2.11 11.99 -0.57
C THR A 234 3.10 10.81 -0.61
N GLY A 235 3.68 10.44 0.53
CA GLY A 235 4.57 9.29 0.59
C GLY A 235 4.87 8.78 1.99
N ILE A 236 5.37 7.54 2.06
CA ILE A 236 5.77 6.88 3.30
C ILE A 236 7.15 6.25 3.19
N VAL A 237 7.88 6.30 4.31
CA VAL A 237 9.11 5.54 4.54
C VAL A 237 8.86 4.61 5.73
N THR A 238 8.92 3.32 5.48
CA THR A 238 8.54 2.29 6.45
C THR A 238 9.71 1.37 6.74
N LYS A 239 10.14 1.34 8.00
CA LYS A 239 11.24 0.51 8.47
C LYS A 239 10.71 -0.62 9.34
N VAL A 240 11.16 -1.84 9.07
CA VAL A 240 10.89 -3.07 9.84
C VAL A 240 9.39 -3.39 10.05
N THR A 241 8.51 -3.01 9.10
CA THR A 241 7.14 -3.54 8.96
C THR A 241 6.58 -3.34 7.55
N GLN A 242 5.78 -4.31 7.10
CA GLN A 242 5.02 -4.33 5.84
C GLN A 242 3.49 -4.25 6.07
N LEU A 243 2.68 -4.24 5.01
CA LEU A 243 1.22 -4.27 5.10
C LEU A 243 0.69 -5.52 5.83
N LEU A 244 -0.50 -5.39 6.43
CA LEU A 244 -1.26 -6.55 6.92
C LEU A 244 -1.98 -7.22 5.74
N ALA A 245 -1.91 -8.55 5.69
CA ALA A 245 -2.70 -9.39 4.80
C ALA A 245 -4.15 -9.55 5.30
N SER A 246 -4.33 -9.55 6.62
CA SER A 246 -5.64 -9.59 7.26
C SER A 246 -5.56 -9.00 8.66
N PRO A 247 -6.68 -8.49 9.21
CA PRO A 247 -7.97 -8.24 8.54
C PRO A 247 -7.89 -7.03 7.58
N PRO A 248 -8.84 -6.86 6.63
CA PRO A 248 -8.84 -5.70 5.73
C PRO A 248 -8.99 -4.34 6.44
N ARG A 249 -9.57 -4.33 7.64
CA ARG A 249 -9.73 -3.14 8.49
C ARG A 249 -9.67 -3.56 9.96
N SER A 250 -9.20 -2.67 10.83
CA SER A 250 -9.26 -2.88 12.29
C SER A 250 -9.07 -1.59 13.10
N GLY A 251 -9.62 -1.56 14.30
CA GLY A 251 -9.63 -0.40 15.21
C GLY A 251 -10.73 0.60 14.86
N PRO A 252 -10.93 1.64 15.69
CA PRO A 252 -11.98 2.63 15.51
C PRO A 252 -11.93 3.42 14.20
N GLY A 253 -13.06 4.01 13.83
CA GLY A 253 -13.15 5.04 12.80
C GLY A 253 -13.38 4.51 11.39
N VAL A 254 -13.36 5.43 10.43
CA VAL A 254 -13.56 5.13 8.99
C VAL A 254 -12.25 5.08 8.21
N LEU A 255 -11.17 5.66 8.75
CA LEU A 255 -9.83 5.71 8.17
C LEU A 255 -8.96 4.57 8.74
N ASN A 256 -9.50 3.34 8.72
CA ASN A 256 -8.94 2.18 9.42
C ASN A 256 -8.69 0.96 8.51
N HIS A 257 -8.63 1.17 7.19
CA HIS A 257 -8.26 0.12 6.24
C HIS A 257 -6.78 -0.25 6.37
N ASN A 258 -6.48 -1.55 6.41
CA ASN A 258 -5.12 -2.06 6.54
C ASN A 258 -4.43 -2.32 5.19
N GLN A 259 -5.19 -2.21 4.10
CA GLN A 259 -4.74 -2.36 2.72
C GLN A 259 -5.34 -1.22 1.90
N PRO A 260 -4.61 -0.67 0.92
CA PRO A 260 -5.15 0.36 0.06
C PRO A 260 -6.35 -0.18 -0.74
N PRO A 261 -7.40 0.62 -0.96
CA PRO A 261 -8.52 0.26 -1.83
C PRO A 261 -8.08 0.16 -3.31
N SER A 262 -9.00 -0.19 -4.21
CA SER A 262 -8.69 -0.30 -5.65
C SER A 262 -8.37 1.03 -6.33
N ASP A 263 -8.82 2.13 -5.75
CA ASP A 263 -8.74 3.49 -6.29
C ASP A 263 -8.44 4.50 -5.19
N GLY A 264 -7.69 5.55 -5.53
CA GLY A 264 -7.30 6.58 -4.59
C GLY A 264 -6.08 7.37 -5.07
N PRO A 265 -5.68 8.41 -4.33
CA PRO A 265 -4.47 9.17 -4.63
C PRO A 265 -3.25 8.26 -4.56
N ARG A 266 -2.32 8.44 -5.50
CA ARG A 266 -1.05 7.70 -5.53
C ARG A 266 -0.20 8.08 -4.33
N VAL A 267 0.45 7.09 -3.74
CA VAL A 267 1.34 7.29 -2.58
C VAL A 267 2.70 6.71 -2.89
N SER A 268 3.76 7.52 -2.84
CA SER A 268 5.12 7.02 -2.96
C SER A 268 5.49 6.18 -1.74
N VAL A 269 6.14 5.03 -1.92
CA VAL A 269 6.48 4.12 -0.81
C VAL A 269 7.94 3.68 -0.89
N LEU A 270 8.66 3.88 0.21
CA LEU A 270 9.94 3.24 0.49
C LEU A 270 9.77 2.27 1.67
N ASN A 271 10.04 0.98 1.45
CA ASN A 271 10.05 -0.04 2.50
C ASN A 271 11.49 -0.53 2.76
N ILE A 272 11.87 -0.68 4.02
CA ILE A 272 13.21 -1.15 4.42
C ILE A 272 13.02 -2.26 5.46
N MET A 273 13.36 -3.49 5.08
CA MET A 273 13.11 -4.68 5.89
C MET A 273 14.38 -5.50 6.08
N GLY A 274 14.57 -6.02 7.29
CA GLY A 274 15.61 -7.00 7.56
C GLY A 274 15.12 -8.39 7.18
N VAL A 275 15.90 -9.13 6.40
CA VAL A 275 15.52 -10.48 5.95
C VAL A 275 15.48 -11.47 7.12
N GLU A 276 16.29 -11.25 8.15
CA GLU A 276 16.38 -12.08 9.36
C GLU A 276 15.53 -11.55 10.53
N ASP A 277 14.55 -10.68 10.25
CA ASP A 277 13.62 -10.20 11.25
C ASP A 277 12.70 -11.34 11.72
N ARG A 278 12.83 -11.71 12.99
CA ARG A 278 12.03 -12.77 13.63
C ARG A 278 10.84 -12.24 14.42
N LEU A 279 10.74 -10.93 14.61
CA LEU A 279 9.60 -10.31 15.27
C LEU A 279 8.53 -9.94 14.24
N ILE A 280 8.94 -9.34 13.13
CA ILE A 280 8.10 -9.02 11.98
C ILE A 280 8.68 -9.78 10.78
N PRO A 281 8.24 -11.03 10.55
CA PRO A 281 8.86 -11.89 9.54
C PRO A 281 8.83 -11.27 8.15
N TYR A 282 9.97 -11.23 7.47
CA TYR A 282 10.08 -10.77 6.07
C TYR A 282 9.14 -11.57 5.15
N GLY A 283 9.00 -12.87 5.41
CA GLY A 283 8.09 -13.77 4.70
C GLY A 283 6.60 -13.60 5.03
N GLY A 284 6.25 -12.72 5.99
CA GLY A 284 4.87 -12.49 6.43
C GLY A 284 4.33 -13.56 7.36
N GLY A 285 2.99 -13.64 7.43
CA GLY A 285 2.27 -14.55 8.32
C GLY A 285 2.06 -13.99 9.72
N THR A 286 1.94 -14.88 10.70
CA THR A 286 1.65 -14.50 12.08
C THR A 286 2.89 -13.95 12.78
N SER A 287 2.67 -13.12 13.80
CA SER A 287 3.71 -12.59 14.65
C SER A 287 3.26 -12.58 16.11
N SER A 288 4.21 -12.72 17.03
CA SER A 288 3.96 -12.58 18.47
C SER A 288 3.44 -11.19 18.84
N VAL A 289 3.64 -10.17 18.01
CA VAL A 289 3.11 -8.81 18.28
C VAL A 289 1.58 -8.77 18.27
N PHE A 290 0.91 -9.75 17.64
CA PHE A 290 -0.55 -9.85 17.61
C PHE A 290 -1.12 -10.60 18.82
N GLY A 291 -0.30 -10.99 19.80
CA GLY A 291 -0.78 -11.62 21.03
C GLY A 291 -1.50 -12.95 20.82
N GLY A 292 -1.27 -13.63 19.70
CA GLY A 292 -1.94 -14.89 19.33
C GLY A 292 -3.30 -14.72 18.64
N VAL A 293 -3.71 -13.50 18.28
CA VAL A 293 -4.92 -13.26 17.49
C VAL A 293 -4.66 -13.67 16.04
N SER A 294 -5.29 -14.77 15.61
CA SER A 294 -5.05 -15.42 14.31
C SER A 294 -5.54 -14.63 13.11
N GLU A 295 -6.47 -13.70 13.32
CA GLU A 295 -7.08 -12.86 12.30
C GLU A 295 -6.10 -11.84 11.75
N PHE A 296 -5.05 -11.51 12.52
CA PHE A 296 -3.98 -10.62 12.11
C PHE A 296 -2.84 -11.41 11.47
N GLN A 297 -2.62 -11.16 10.18
CA GLN A 297 -1.54 -11.75 9.41
C GLN A 297 -0.80 -10.64 8.67
N LEU A 298 0.53 -10.68 8.67
CA LEU A 298 1.35 -9.81 7.85
C LEU A 298 1.38 -10.36 6.41
N MET A 299 1.42 -9.46 5.43
CA MET A 299 1.88 -9.85 4.09
C MET A 299 3.36 -10.23 4.16
N SER A 300 3.86 -10.97 3.17
CA SER A 300 5.31 -10.94 2.94
C SER A 300 5.72 -9.52 2.51
N SER A 301 6.96 -9.12 2.74
CA SER A 301 7.43 -7.79 2.31
C SER A 301 7.26 -7.61 0.79
N LEU A 302 7.54 -8.64 -0.01
CA LEU A 302 7.36 -8.57 -1.46
C LEU A 302 5.88 -8.52 -1.88
N ASP A 303 4.98 -9.27 -1.24
CA ASP A 303 3.53 -9.16 -1.52
C ASP A 303 2.97 -7.78 -1.12
N SER A 304 3.50 -7.19 -0.04
CA SER A 304 3.18 -5.82 0.34
C SER A 304 3.59 -4.84 -0.76
N MET A 305 4.78 -5.01 -1.35
CA MET A 305 5.21 -4.18 -2.47
C MET A 305 4.37 -4.41 -3.72
N VAL A 306 3.98 -5.66 -4.02
CA VAL A 306 3.05 -5.98 -5.12
C VAL A 306 1.69 -5.29 -4.92
N THR A 307 1.20 -5.23 -3.69
CA THR A 307 -0.05 -4.51 -3.38
C THR A 307 0.10 -3.02 -3.70
N TRP A 308 1.22 -2.41 -3.32
CA TRP A 308 1.54 -1.03 -3.68
C TRP A 308 1.77 -0.82 -5.18
N VAL A 309 2.36 -1.79 -5.90
CA VAL A 309 2.49 -1.77 -7.37
C VAL A 309 1.11 -1.67 -8.01
N GLY A 310 0.19 -2.55 -7.61
CA GLY A 310 -1.18 -2.57 -8.13
C GLY A 310 -1.93 -1.28 -7.80
N TYR A 311 -1.83 -0.82 -6.55
CA TYR A 311 -2.46 0.43 -6.12
C TYR A 311 -1.94 1.63 -6.91
N ASN A 312 -0.63 1.75 -7.06
CA ASN A 312 0.00 2.90 -7.71
C ASN A 312 -0.02 2.81 -9.25
N GLY A 313 -0.37 1.66 -9.82
CA GLY A 313 -0.28 1.43 -11.28
C GLY A 313 1.15 1.39 -11.79
N CYS A 314 2.08 0.89 -10.98
CA CYS A 314 3.48 0.71 -11.35
C CYS A 314 3.69 -0.56 -12.19
N SER A 315 4.87 -0.69 -12.80
CA SER A 315 5.32 -1.94 -13.41
C SER A 315 5.50 -3.03 -12.36
N ALA A 316 5.06 -4.23 -12.71
CA ALA A 316 5.26 -5.45 -11.94
C ALA A 316 6.70 -5.99 -11.98
N ASP A 317 7.50 -5.50 -12.94
CA ASP A 317 8.90 -5.89 -13.14
C ASP A 317 9.84 -4.82 -12.54
N PRO A 318 10.46 -5.06 -11.37
CA PRO A 318 11.37 -4.12 -10.75
C PRO A 318 12.77 -4.20 -11.34
N PHE A 319 13.48 -3.07 -11.31
CA PHE A 319 14.94 -3.09 -11.37
C PHE A 319 15.47 -3.59 -10.02
N VAL A 320 16.43 -4.51 -10.06
CA VAL A 320 16.99 -5.13 -8.86
C VAL A 320 18.50 -4.94 -8.87
N GLU A 321 19.02 -4.38 -7.79
CA GLU A 321 20.45 -4.19 -7.57
C GLU A 321 20.89 -4.65 -6.19
N VAL A 322 22.17 -4.95 -6.05
CA VAL A 322 22.80 -5.24 -4.77
C VAL A 322 23.50 -3.97 -4.32
N VAL A 323 23.21 -3.54 -3.10
CA VAL A 323 23.76 -2.34 -2.48
C VAL A 323 24.58 -2.71 -1.25
N ASP A 324 25.57 -1.90 -0.94
CA ASP A 324 26.43 -2.09 0.22
C ASP A 324 25.64 -1.84 1.51
N TYR A 325 25.52 -2.85 2.36
CA TYR A 325 24.99 -2.72 3.71
C TYR A 325 26.15 -2.72 4.70
N THR A 326 26.35 -1.61 5.40
CA THR A 326 27.39 -1.53 6.44
C THR A 326 26.77 -1.26 7.79
N THR A 327 27.39 -1.82 8.83
CA THR A 327 27.05 -1.57 10.23
C THR A 327 28.30 -1.09 10.97
N THR A 328 28.15 -0.67 12.23
CA THR A 328 29.31 -0.32 13.05
C THR A 328 30.26 -1.48 13.30
N ASP A 329 29.74 -2.72 13.20
CA ASP A 329 30.43 -3.95 13.59
C ASP A 329 30.83 -4.82 12.38
N SER A 330 30.27 -4.55 11.20
CA SER A 330 30.52 -5.24 9.93
C SER A 330 30.63 -4.22 8.80
N VAL A 331 31.72 -4.29 8.04
CA VAL A 331 32.05 -3.31 6.98
C VAL A 331 31.56 -3.71 5.59
N SER A 332 30.93 -4.88 5.41
CA SER A 332 30.42 -5.31 4.10
C SER A 332 29.48 -6.52 4.25
N ASP A 333 28.21 -6.22 4.47
CA ASP A 333 27.10 -7.11 4.18
C ASP A 333 26.35 -6.56 2.95
N GLU A 334 25.39 -7.30 2.40
CA GLU A 334 24.65 -6.89 1.20
C GLU A 334 23.16 -6.65 1.52
N ALA A 335 22.57 -5.68 0.84
CA ALA A 335 21.12 -5.56 0.74
C ALA A 335 20.70 -5.64 -0.73
N THR A 336 19.52 -6.20 -0.98
CA THR A 336 18.90 -6.17 -2.30
C THR A 336 17.95 -4.98 -2.37
N PHE A 337 18.14 -4.11 -3.35
CA PHE A 337 17.30 -2.97 -3.59
C PHE A 337 16.44 -3.18 -4.83
N TYR A 338 15.13 -2.93 -4.68
CA TYR A 338 14.12 -3.09 -5.71
C TYR A 338 13.55 -1.72 -6.02
N THR A 339 13.54 -1.33 -7.29
CA THR A 339 12.87 -0.13 -7.78
C THR A 339 11.78 -0.53 -8.76
N TYR A 340 10.53 -0.18 -8.46
CA TYR A 340 9.39 -0.47 -9.33
C TYR A 340 9.08 0.76 -10.18
N PRO A 341 9.21 0.69 -11.51
CA PRO A 341 8.93 1.82 -12.39
C PRO A 341 7.46 2.26 -12.28
N CYS A 342 7.23 3.51 -11.89
CA CYS A 342 5.90 4.10 -11.81
C CYS A 342 5.78 5.32 -12.75
N SER A 343 4.55 5.77 -12.99
CA SER A 343 4.27 7.01 -13.72
C SER A 343 4.05 8.19 -12.77
N ASP A 344 3.99 9.40 -13.33
CA ASP A 344 3.57 10.63 -12.62
C ASP A 344 4.38 11.00 -11.37
N GLY A 345 5.68 10.66 -11.37
CA GLY A 345 6.60 11.01 -10.27
C GLY A 345 6.38 10.22 -8.98
N THR A 346 5.52 9.20 -9.00
CA THR A 346 5.38 8.25 -7.88
C THR A 346 6.64 7.39 -7.78
N ILE A 347 7.15 7.18 -6.56
CA ILE A 347 8.34 6.36 -6.32
C ILE A 347 7.94 5.14 -5.50
N LEU A 348 8.33 3.95 -5.94
CA LEU A 348 8.05 2.70 -5.23
C LEU A 348 9.33 1.85 -5.12
N GLU A 349 9.81 1.69 -3.90
CA GLU A 349 11.14 1.18 -3.60
C GLU A 349 11.15 0.26 -2.39
N HIS A 350 12.02 -0.75 -2.41
CA HIS A 350 12.17 -1.70 -1.31
C HIS A 350 13.61 -2.12 -1.10
N TYR A 351 14.08 -2.08 0.15
CA TYR A 351 15.34 -2.69 0.56
C TYR A 351 15.08 -3.96 1.36
N ALA A 352 15.61 -5.09 0.88
CA ALA A 352 15.73 -6.34 1.60
C ALA A 352 17.16 -6.46 2.15
N VAL A 353 17.33 -6.14 3.42
CA VAL A 353 18.65 -6.05 4.06
C VAL A 353 19.07 -7.44 4.58
N GLY A 354 20.07 -8.04 3.94
CA GLY A 354 20.60 -9.34 4.30
C GLY A 354 21.23 -9.34 5.69
N GLY A 355 21.02 -10.41 6.46
CA GLY A 355 21.57 -10.56 7.81
C GLY A 355 20.97 -9.63 8.89
N ALA A 356 20.15 -8.66 8.51
CA ALA A 356 19.52 -7.72 9.43
C ALA A 356 18.25 -8.29 10.08
N GLY A 357 18.14 -8.15 11.40
CA GLY A 357 16.92 -8.45 12.18
C GLY A 357 16.21 -7.18 12.67
N HIS A 358 15.15 -7.30 13.48
CA HIS A 358 14.20 -6.19 13.80
C HIS A 358 14.78 -4.86 14.30
N SER A 359 15.97 -4.85 14.90
CA SER A 359 16.58 -3.64 15.49
C SER A 359 17.75 -3.09 14.68
N PHE A 360 17.82 -3.40 13.38
CA PHE A 360 18.88 -2.89 12.51
C PHE A 360 18.76 -1.38 12.27
N GLY A 361 19.86 -0.78 11.82
CA GLY A 361 19.88 0.61 11.33
C GLY A 361 20.70 1.58 12.17
N ARG A 362 20.91 1.33 13.47
CA ARG A 362 21.70 2.25 14.31
C ARG A 362 23.13 2.34 13.80
N GLY A 363 23.47 3.50 13.22
CA GLY A 363 24.78 3.73 12.60
C GLY A 363 25.05 2.86 11.37
N ALA A 364 24.01 2.24 10.80
CA ALA A 364 24.13 1.42 9.61
C ALA A 364 23.76 2.23 8.36
N THR A 365 24.33 1.83 7.22
CA THR A 365 24.18 2.55 5.95
C THR A 365 23.80 1.60 4.82
N LEU A 366 23.11 2.15 3.82
CA LEU A 366 22.93 1.57 2.48
C LEU A 366 23.70 2.45 1.50
N ASP A 367 24.69 1.90 0.79
CA ASP A 367 25.62 2.64 -0.09
C ASP A 367 26.26 3.88 0.58
N GLY A 368 26.60 3.74 1.86
CA GLY A 368 27.16 4.83 2.66
C GLY A 368 26.16 5.90 3.11
N VAL A 369 24.89 5.81 2.74
CA VAL A 369 23.81 6.68 3.21
C VAL A 369 23.18 6.11 4.47
N SER A 370 23.05 6.93 5.52
CA SER A 370 22.47 6.50 6.80
C SER A 370 21.02 6.04 6.66
N ILE A 371 20.71 4.85 7.20
CA ILE A 371 19.36 4.30 7.24
C ILE A 371 18.45 5.11 8.19
N ASP A 372 19.02 5.70 9.25
CA ASP A 372 18.19 6.27 10.32
C ASP A 372 17.40 7.51 9.87
N TYR A 373 17.86 8.26 8.86
CA TYR A 373 17.05 9.30 8.15
C TYR A 373 17.59 9.67 6.77
N GLY A 374 18.86 9.39 6.44
CA GLY A 374 19.48 9.82 5.18
C GLY A 374 18.75 9.29 3.95
N VAL A 375 18.48 7.97 3.93
CA VAL A 375 17.71 7.35 2.84
C VAL A 375 16.27 7.87 2.81
N ALA A 376 15.69 8.17 3.98
CA ALA A 376 14.33 8.68 4.07
C ALA A 376 14.18 10.10 3.53
N PHE A 377 15.12 11.00 3.84
CA PHE A 377 15.10 12.38 3.34
C PHE A 377 15.46 12.45 1.87
N ASP A 378 16.42 11.65 1.39
CA ASP A 378 16.67 11.50 -0.03
C ASP A 378 15.41 11.08 -0.80
N PHE A 379 14.70 10.06 -0.30
CA PHE A 379 13.44 9.63 -0.89
C PHE A 379 12.41 10.77 -0.94
N ILE A 380 12.23 11.51 0.17
CA ILE A 380 11.28 12.64 0.21
C ILE A 380 11.69 13.73 -0.80
N ASP A 381 12.97 14.09 -0.86
CA ASP A 381 13.49 15.09 -1.80
C ASP A 381 13.20 14.66 -3.25
N ARG A 382 13.42 13.39 -3.60
CA ARG A 382 13.12 12.86 -4.94
C ARG A 382 11.63 12.88 -5.26
N VAL A 383 10.75 12.62 -4.30
CA VAL A 383 9.29 12.75 -4.51
C VAL A 383 8.89 14.20 -4.73
N GLU A 384 9.44 15.15 -3.95
CA GLU A 384 9.20 16.58 -4.13
C GLU A 384 9.72 17.11 -5.49
N GLU A 385 10.79 16.52 -6.01
CA GLU A 385 11.33 16.80 -7.36
C GLU A 385 10.53 16.15 -8.50
N GLY A 386 9.46 15.41 -8.19
CA GLY A 386 8.61 14.73 -9.17
C GLY A 386 9.19 13.43 -9.71
N GLY A 387 10.03 12.75 -8.93
CA GLY A 387 10.62 11.45 -9.27
C GLY A 387 11.63 11.48 -10.43
N ALA A 388 12.16 12.66 -10.76
CA ALA A 388 13.09 12.84 -11.88
C ALA A 388 14.52 12.34 -11.59
N SER A 389 14.87 12.22 -10.32
CA SER A 389 16.17 11.77 -9.81
C SER A 389 16.08 10.29 -9.41
N GLY A 390 17.01 9.48 -9.92
CA GLY A 390 17.22 8.12 -9.41
C GLY A 390 17.79 8.14 -7.99
N PRO A 391 17.72 7.03 -7.25
CA PRO A 391 18.34 6.93 -5.93
C PRO A 391 19.84 7.28 -6.00
N PRO A 392 20.42 7.80 -4.91
CA PRO A 392 21.79 8.31 -4.91
C PRO A 392 22.78 7.17 -5.17
N ALA A 393 23.39 7.16 -6.37
CA ALA A 393 24.50 6.28 -6.67
C ALA A 393 25.78 6.75 -5.93
N PRO A 394 26.60 5.84 -5.38
CA PRO A 394 27.87 6.23 -4.76
C PRO A 394 28.86 6.79 -5.80
N SER A 395 29.75 7.67 -5.33
CA SER A 395 30.85 8.21 -6.13
C SER A 395 31.73 7.08 -6.71
N PRO A 396 32.25 7.22 -7.96
CA PRO A 396 32.93 6.12 -8.62
C PRO A 396 34.19 5.68 -7.86
N PRO A 397 34.42 4.37 -7.64
CA PRO A 397 35.63 3.90 -7.01
C PRO A 397 36.85 4.16 -7.91
N GLN A 398 37.93 4.64 -7.30
CA GLN A 398 39.21 4.83 -7.99
C GLN A 398 39.73 3.50 -8.54
N SER A 399 40.01 3.49 -9.85
CA SER A 399 40.56 2.36 -10.60
C SER A 399 41.92 1.89 -10.08
N THR A 400 42.01 0.62 -9.69
CA THR A 400 43.27 -0.15 -9.61
C THR A 400 43.36 -1.13 -10.79
N PRO A 401 44.56 -1.41 -11.34
CA PRO A 401 44.69 -2.06 -12.63
C PRO A 401 44.53 -3.59 -12.55
N SER A 402 43.77 -4.16 -13.49
CA SER A 402 43.65 -5.61 -13.72
C SER A 402 44.95 -6.23 -14.23
N PRO A 403 45.29 -7.47 -13.85
CA PRO A 403 46.35 -8.24 -14.48
C PRO A 403 45.84 -8.94 -15.76
N THR A 404 46.69 -8.94 -16.79
CA THR A 404 46.50 -9.67 -18.06
C THR A 404 47.24 -11.02 -18.02
N ARG A 405 46.64 -12.11 -18.53
CA ARG A 405 47.22 -13.31 -19.22
C ARG A 405 46.44 -14.59 -18.83
N GLY A 406 46.09 -15.54 -19.70
CA GLY A 406 46.29 -15.75 -21.14
C GLY A 406 45.60 -17.06 -21.56
N SER A 407 45.18 -17.15 -22.84
CA SER A 407 44.46 -18.31 -23.39
C SER A 407 45.42 -19.43 -23.85
N GLU A 408 45.25 -20.63 -23.32
CA GLU A 408 45.45 -21.89 -24.05
C GLU A 408 44.78 -23.03 -23.25
N GLY A 409 43.66 -23.56 -23.75
CA GLY A 409 42.84 -24.58 -23.09
C GLY A 409 41.83 -23.99 -22.11
N CYS A 410 40.68 -23.52 -22.61
CA CYS A 410 39.58 -23.08 -21.75
C CYS A 410 38.79 -24.32 -21.35
N GLU A 411 39.02 -24.81 -20.14
CA GLU A 411 38.31 -25.93 -19.54
C GLU A 411 37.86 -25.55 -18.13
N ASP A 412 36.73 -26.11 -17.68
CA ASP A 412 36.34 -26.03 -16.28
C ASP A 412 37.29 -26.89 -15.44
N ASP A 413 37.81 -26.34 -14.36
CA ASP A 413 38.56 -27.06 -13.33
C ASP A 413 37.58 -27.97 -12.58
N PRO A 414 37.67 -29.29 -12.74
CA PRO A 414 36.74 -30.24 -12.13
C PRO A 414 36.91 -30.33 -10.60
N THR A 415 37.91 -29.64 -10.05
CA THR A 415 38.15 -29.54 -8.61
C THR A 415 37.67 -28.22 -8.02
N TRP A 416 37.22 -27.27 -8.85
CA TRP A 416 36.63 -26.03 -8.38
C TRP A 416 35.24 -26.31 -7.81
N THR A 417 35.02 -25.89 -6.56
CA THR A 417 33.74 -25.99 -5.87
C THR A 417 33.54 -24.77 -4.98
N GLY A 418 32.30 -24.28 -4.87
CA GLY A 418 31.94 -23.09 -4.12
C GLY A 418 32.37 -23.12 -2.65
N ARG A 419 32.76 -21.96 -2.14
CA ARG A 419 33.39 -21.73 -0.82
C ARG A 419 32.66 -22.33 0.36
N PHE A 420 31.34 -22.36 0.30
CA PHE A 420 30.49 -22.81 1.40
C PHE A 420 29.80 -24.14 1.10
N ASN A 421 29.95 -24.67 -0.12
CA ASN A 421 29.36 -25.94 -0.51
C ASN A 421 30.16 -26.59 -1.64
N THR A 422 30.73 -27.76 -1.35
CA THR A 422 31.52 -28.53 -2.32
C THR A 422 30.69 -29.10 -3.47
N ASP A 423 29.36 -29.12 -3.35
CA ASP A 423 28.45 -29.54 -4.43
C ASP A 423 28.15 -28.39 -5.42
N HIS A 424 28.63 -27.17 -5.14
CA HIS A 424 28.54 -26.04 -6.08
C HIS A 424 29.75 -26.03 -7.02
N ASP A 425 29.80 -27.02 -7.92
CA ASP A 425 30.86 -27.16 -8.93
C ASP A 425 30.60 -26.32 -10.19
N CYS A 426 31.38 -26.54 -11.25
CA CYS A 426 31.23 -25.81 -12.49
C CYS A 426 29.90 -26.09 -13.22
N ASP A 427 29.26 -27.24 -13.02
CA ASP A 427 27.93 -27.50 -13.59
C ASP A 427 26.87 -26.63 -12.88
N TYR A 428 26.96 -26.49 -11.55
CA TYR A 428 26.14 -25.56 -10.77
C TYR A 428 26.33 -24.10 -11.22
N VAL A 429 27.56 -23.69 -11.52
CA VAL A 429 27.89 -22.35 -12.04
C VAL A 429 27.25 -22.12 -13.42
N SER A 430 27.31 -23.12 -14.32
CA SER A 430 26.77 -23.01 -15.69
C SER A 430 25.27 -22.78 -15.78
N ALA A 431 24.51 -23.12 -14.73
CA ALA A 431 23.07 -22.94 -14.68
C ALA A 431 22.63 -21.48 -14.44
N ASN A 432 23.53 -20.63 -13.95
CA ASN A 432 23.32 -19.18 -13.86
C ASN A 432 24.66 -18.42 -13.90
N PRO A 433 25.31 -18.38 -15.07
CA PRO A 433 26.67 -17.85 -15.19
C PRO A 433 26.74 -16.34 -14.91
N GLU A 434 25.65 -15.60 -15.15
CA GLU A 434 25.56 -14.14 -14.90
C GLU A 434 25.79 -13.76 -13.43
N ILE A 435 25.47 -14.65 -12.50
CA ILE A 435 25.59 -14.41 -11.04
C ILE A 435 26.70 -15.28 -10.44
N ARG A 436 26.77 -16.56 -10.87
CA ARG A 436 27.59 -17.57 -10.20
C ARG A 436 29.05 -17.53 -10.62
N CYS A 437 29.37 -16.87 -11.73
CA CYS A 437 30.75 -16.68 -12.17
C CYS A 437 31.56 -15.72 -11.29
N TYR A 438 30.90 -15.01 -10.38
CA TYR A 438 31.54 -14.15 -9.39
C TYR A 438 31.74 -14.85 -8.04
N TRP A 439 31.29 -16.10 -7.89
CA TRP A 439 31.43 -16.86 -6.66
C TRP A 439 32.86 -17.35 -6.48
N GLU A 440 33.25 -17.64 -5.25
CA GLU A 440 34.61 -18.09 -4.92
C GLU A 440 34.57 -19.50 -4.35
N SER A 441 35.66 -20.25 -4.53
CA SER A 441 35.95 -21.50 -3.82
C SER A 441 36.52 -21.22 -2.42
N SER A 442 36.74 -22.28 -1.63
CA SER A 442 37.20 -22.17 -0.24
C SER A 442 38.58 -21.51 -0.08
N ASP A 443 39.39 -21.53 -1.14
CA ASP A 443 40.70 -20.88 -1.23
C ASP A 443 40.65 -19.48 -1.89
N GLY A 444 39.46 -18.99 -2.25
CA GLY A 444 39.24 -17.66 -2.82
C GLY A 444 39.37 -17.58 -4.35
N THR A 445 39.51 -18.71 -5.04
CA THR A 445 39.54 -18.73 -6.51
C THR A 445 38.14 -18.52 -7.08
N LYS A 446 37.97 -17.56 -7.99
CA LYS A 446 36.66 -17.26 -8.58
C LYS A 446 36.18 -18.33 -9.55
N ALA A 447 34.87 -18.53 -9.61
CA ALA A 447 34.20 -19.40 -10.57
C ALA A 447 34.47 -18.98 -12.02
N SER A 448 34.64 -17.69 -12.31
CA SER A 448 35.05 -17.21 -13.63
C SER A 448 36.46 -17.63 -14.05
N GLU A 449 37.32 -17.96 -13.07
CA GLU A 449 38.69 -18.43 -13.31
C GLU A 449 38.78 -19.96 -13.25
N GLY A 450 38.02 -20.59 -12.35
CA GLY A 450 37.95 -22.05 -12.20
C GLY A 450 36.93 -22.75 -13.08
N CYS A 451 35.88 -22.08 -13.55
CA CYS A 451 34.80 -22.62 -14.37
C CYS A 451 34.60 -21.78 -15.65
N ALA A 452 35.70 -21.54 -16.35
CA ALA A 452 35.74 -20.61 -17.48
C ALA A 452 34.81 -21.01 -18.65
N LEU A 453 34.55 -22.31 -18.88
CA LEU A 453 33.59 -22.77 -19.89
C LEU A 453 32.15 -22.54 -19.42
N SER A 454 31.83 -22.98 -18.21
CA SER A 454 30.52 -22.77 -17.59
C SER A 454 30.13 -21.30 -17.50
N CYS A 455 31.13 -20.44 -17.37
CA CYS A 455 30.96 -18.99 -17.31
C CYS A 455 30.86 -18.28 -18.66
N GLY A 456 30.93 -19.03 -19.77
CA GLY A 456 30.92 -18.43 -21.11
C GLY A 456 32.10 -17.51 -21.37
N MET A 457 33.20 -17.66 -20.60
CA MET A 457 34.41 -16.84 -20.72
C MET A 457 35.36 -17.37 -21.80
N CYS A 458 35.00 -18.48 -22.46
CA CYS A 458 35.74 -19.05 -23.57
C CYS A 458 35.19 -18.52 -24.91
N GLU A 459 36.04 -17.89 -25.73
CA GLU A 459 35.68 -17.57 -27.11
C GLU A 459 35.62 -18.85 -27.97
N GLU A 460 34.47 -19.09 -28.59
CA GLU A 460 34.31 -20.05 -29.69
C GLU A 460 35.24 -19.65 -30.84
N ILE A 461 36.25 -20.48 -31.12
CA ILE A 461 37.10 -20.31 -32.31
C ILE A 461 36.27 -20.68 -33.55
N THR A 462 35.45 -19.74 -34.02
CA THR A 462 34.84 -19.83 -35.34
C THR A 462 35.94 -19.58 -36.38
N THR A 463 36.47 -20.68 -36.92
CA THR A 463 37.34 -20.65 -38.10
C THR A 463 36.54 -20.17 -39.31
N THR A 464 36.51 -18.86 -39.56
CA THR A 464 36.09 -18.35 -40.87
C THR A 464 37.14 -17.41 -41.45
N THR A 465 37.89 -17.99 -42.38
CA THR A 465 38.86 -17.38 -43.26
C THR A 465 38.36 -16.07 -43.86
N SER A 466 39.12 -15.01 -43.60
CA SER A 466 39.02 -13.71 -44.25
C SER A 466 39.22 -13.84 -45.76
N SER A 467 38.29 -13.31 -46.55
CA SER A 467 38.46 -13.07 -47.98
C SER A 467 37.84 -11.72 -48.34
N THR A 468 38.75 -10.78 -48.56
CA THR A 468 38.62 -9.46 -49.18
C THR A 468 37.78 -9.39 -50.47
N GLY A 469 37.05 -8.28 -50.66
CA GLY A 469 37.06 -7.55 -51.95
C GLY A 469 35.72 -7.04 -52.51
N TYR A 470 35.66 -5.71 -52.74
CA TYR A 470 34.88 -4.95 -53.76
C TYR A 470 33.33 -4.99 -53.68
N SER A 471 32.52 -4.01 -54.13
CA SER A 471 32.56 -2.58 -54.49
C SER A 471 31.14 -2.21 -54.95
N THR A 472 30.65 -1.01 -54.60
CA THR A 472 29.61 -0.17 -55.27
C THR A 472 28.26 -0.78 -55.70
N THR A 473 27.14 -0.15 -55.31
CA THR A 473 26.30 0.76 -56.14
C THR A 473 25.01 1.21 -55.39
N GLU A 474 24.57 2.43 -55.69
CA GLU A 474 23.47 3.26 -55.18
C GLU A 474 22.01 2.75 -55.41
N ILE A 475 21.13 3.02 -54.41
CA ILE A 475 19.80 3.74 -54.43
C ILE A 475 18.62 3.16 -55.30
N PRO A 476 17.29 3.41 -55.04
CA PRO A 476 16.52 3.98 -53.90
C PRO A 476 15.29 3.17 -53.38
N GLU A 477 14.79 3.65 -52.23
CA GLU A 477 13.39 3.85 -51.75
C GLU A 477 12.19 3.18 -52.45
N GLU A 478 11.26 2.66 -51.63
CA GLU A 478 9.83 2.87 -51.86
C GLU A 478 9.04 3.01 -50.54
N THR A 479 8.44 4.18 -50.40
CA THR A 479 7.40 4.60 -49.44
C THR A 479 6.04 4.01 -49.79
N THR A 480 5.25 3.59 -48.80
CA THR A 480 3.78 3.72 -48.87
C THR A 480 3.17 3.95 -47.48
N ALA A 481 2.47 5.07 -47.37
CA ALA A 481 1.52 5.41 -46.32
C ALA A 481 0.10 5.01 -46.75
N MET A 482 -0.77 4.59 -45.82
CA MET A 482 -2.23 4.77 -45.86
C MET A 482 -2.73 4.76 -44.40
N THR A 483 -3.26 5.86 -43.87
CA THR A 483 -4.62 6.43 -44.04
C THR A 483 -5.66 5.81 -43.11
N THR A 484 -6.11 6.68 -42.20
CA THR A 484 -7.24 6.62 -41.28
C THR A 484 -8.57 6.38 -42.02
N THR A 485 -9.44 5.54 -41.46
CA THR A 485 -10.88 5.60 -41.75
C THR A 485 -11.73 5.25 -40.53
N GLU A 486 -12.81 5.99 -40.44
CA GLU A 486 -13.78 6.16 -39.37
C GLU A 486 -14.92 5.13 -39.43
N SER A 487 -15.54 4.97 -38.25
CA SER A 487 -16.76 4.25 -37.84
C SER A 487 -17.85 3.97 -38.89
N THR A 488 -18.48 2.81 -38.80
CA THR A 488 -19.93 2.69 -39.05
C THR A 488 -20.55 1.51 -38.28
N GLU A 489 -21.63 1.80 -37.55
CA GLU A 489 -22.53 0.88 -36.87
C GLU A 489 -23.19 -0.13 -37.81
N VAL A 490 -23.44 -1.34 -37.31
CA VAL A 490 -24.50 -2.22 -37.82
C VAL A 490 -25.31 -2.76 -36.64
N THR A 491 -26.54 -2.27 -36.53
CA THR A 491 -27.63 -2.87 -35.74
C THR A 491 -28.48 -3.76 -36.65
N THR A 492 -28.84 -4.95 -36.16
CA THR A 492 -30.08 -5.76 -36.39
C THR A 492 -29.76 -7.22 -35.98
N SER A 493 -30.63 -8.01 -35.34
CA SER A 493 -31.98 -7.86 -34.83
C SER A 493 -32.23 -9.03 -33.86
N SER A 494 -32.95 -8.73 -32.79
CA SER A 494 -33.42 -9.58 -31.69
C SER A 494 -34.12 -10.88 -32.13
N ALA A 495 -33.73 -11.97 -31.46
CA ALA A 495 -34.55 -13.14 -31.15
C ALA A 495 -35.17 -12.94 -29.74
N PRO A 496 -36.30 -13.60 -29.40
CA PRO A 496 -37.08 -13.32 -28.18
C PRO A 496 -36.32 -13.68 -26.88
N PRO A 497 -36.66 -13.10 -25.71
CA PRO A 497 -35.92 -13.37 -24.48
C PRO A 497 -36.22 -14.80 -24.03
N ALA A 498 -35.28 -15.70 -24.31
CA ALA A 498 -35.17 -16.93 -23.55
C ALA A 498 -34.71 -16.52 -22.14
N GLN A 499 -35.53 -16.89 -21.16
CA GLN A 499 -35.30 -16.97 -19.71
C GLN A 499 -34.02 -16.28 -19.17
N CYS A 500 -34.19 -15.28 -18.30
CA CYS A 500 -33.11 -14.65 -17.54
C CYS A 500 -32.61 -15.62 -16.46
N GLU A 501 -31.84 -16.61 -16.90
CA GLU A 501 -31.21 -17.63 -16.08
C GLU A 501 -29.71 -17.61 -16.36
N ASP A 502 -28.92 -17.81 -15.31
CA ASP A 502 -27.49 -17.98 -15.44
C ASP A 502 -27.20 -19.24 -16.27
N ASP A 503 -26.31 -19.15 -17.25
CA ASP A 503 -25.89 -20.29 -18.05
C ASP A 503 -25.04 -21.21 -17.17
N VAL A 504 -25.64 -22.32 -16.72
CA VAL A 504 -24.99 -23.33 -15.88
C VAL A 504 -23.78 -24.01 -16.54
N THR A 505 -23.57 -23.79 -17.84
CA THR A 505 -22.40 -24.28 -18.56
C THR A 505 -21.33 -23.20 -18.74
N TRP A 506 -21.66 -21.94 -18.46
CA TRP A 506 -20.69 -20.85 -18.45
C TRP A 506 -19.76 -21.00 -17.25
N ASN A 507 -18.47 -20.88 -17.54
CA ASN A 507 -17.42 -20.83 -16.55
C ASN A 507 -16.29 -19.92 -17.04
N GLY A 508 -15.59 -19.31 -16.09
CA GLY A 508 -14.46 -18.44 -16.37
C GLY A 508 -13.37 -19.16 -17.17
N LYS A 509 -12.69 -18.41 -18.04
CA LYS A 509 -11.68 -18.86 -19.01
C LYS A 509 -10.61 -19.76 -18.42
N PHE A 510 -10.34 -19.63 -17.13
CA PHE A 510 -9.23 -20.27 -16.45
C PHE A 510 -9.67 -21.33 -15.42
N SER A 511 -10.97 -21.54 -15.21
CA SER A 511 -11.47 -22.62 -14.34
C SER A 511 -12.94 -22.92 -14.57
N ILE A 512 -13.25 -24.22 -14.73
CA ILE A 512 -14.64 -24.70 -14.81
C ILE A 512 -15.42 -24.52 -13.50
N ALA A 513 -14.71 -24.31 -12.37
CA ALA A 513 -15.30 -24.00 -11.08
C ALA A 513 -15.58 -22.50 -10.89
N HIS A 514 -15.16 -21.65 -11.83
CA HIS A 514 -15.55 -20.23 -11.87
C HIS A 514 -16.87 -20.07 -12.63
N ASP A 515 -17.87 -20.82 -12.19
CA ASP A 515 -19.25 -20.75 -12.69
C ASP A 515 -19.98 -19.52 -12.12
N CYS A 516 -21.27 -19.39 -12.43
CA CYS A 516 -22.06 -18.25 -11.98
C CYS A 516 -22.20 -18.17 -10.45
N ASP A 517 -22.10 -19.28 -9.70
CA ASP A 517 -22.10 -19.24 -8.23
C ASP A 517 -20.80 -18.60 -7.70
N TYR A 518 -19.67 -18.87 -8.36
CA TYR A 518 -18.40 -18.19 -8.05
C TYR A 518 -18.44 -16.69 -8.40
N ILE A 519 -19.07 -16.30 -9.51
CA ILE A 519 -19.25 -14.90 -9.87
C ILE A 519 -20.09 -14.18 -8.80
N ALA A 520 -21.10 -14.86 -8.22
CA ALA A 520 -21.99 -14.31 -7.20
C ALA A 520 -21.31 -13.90 -5.89
N LEU A 521 -20.11 -14.43 -5.61
CA LEU A 521 -19.34 -14.07 -4.42
C LEU A 521 -18.68 -12.68 -4.51
N ASN A 522 -18.45 -12.16 -5.71
CA ASN A 522 -18.01 -10.78 -5.93
C ASN A 522 -18.40 -10.29 -7.34
N PRO A 523 -19.69 -10.00 -7.59
CA PRO A 523 -20.17 -9.66 -8.93
C PRO A 523 -19.48 -8.41 -9.51
N ALA A 524 -19.19 -7.42 -8.65
CA ALA A 524 -18.59 -6.15 -9.07
C ALA A 524 -17.21 -6.32 -9.73
N ALA A 525 -16.37 -7.24 -9.23
CA ALA A 525 -15.05 -7.50 -9.79
C ALA A 525 -15.07 -8.60 -10.87
N ARG A 526 -16.09 -9.47 -10.87
CA ARG A 526 -16.07 -10.73 -11.61
C ARG A 526 -16.98 -10.76 -12.84
N CYS A 527 -17.96 -9.86 -12.93
CA CYS A 527 -18.86 -9.81 -14.09
C CYS A 527 -18.17 -9.38 -15.40
N VAL A 528 -16.95 -8.82 -15.32
CA VAL A 528 -16.13 -8.50 -16.50
C VAL A 528 -15.28 -9.67 -16.99
N TRP A 529 -15.31 -10.82 -16.31
CA TRP A 529 -14.48 -11.97 -16.65
C TRP A 529 -14.98 -12.62 -17.93
N THR A 530 -14.11 -13.32 -18.66
CA THR A 530 -14.47 -14.01 -19.90
C THR A 530 -14.34 -15.52 -19.73
N SER A 531 -15.11 -16.30 -20.48
CA SER A 531 -14.97 -17.74 -20.66
C SER A 531 -13.93 -18.07 -21.74
N SER A 532 -13.62 -19.35 -21.91
CA SER A 532 -12.63 -19.82 -22.89
C SER A 532 -12.99 -19.54 -24.35
N ASP A 533 -14.29 -19.41 -24.66
CA ASP A 533 -14.84 -18.98 -25.96
C ASP A 533 -15.00 -17.46 -26.09
N GLY A 534 -14.55 -16.68 -25.09
CA GLY A 534 -14.52 -15.22 -25.12
C GLY A 534 -15.82 -14.52 -24.74
N LYS A 535 -16.83 -15.25 -24.22
CA LYS A 535 -18.07 -14.65 -23.71
C LYS A 535 -17.87 -14.12 -22.29
N THR A 536 -18.43 -12.96 -21.98
CA THR A 536 -18.27 -12.39 -20.65
C THR A 536 -19.16 -13.08 -19.62
N ALA A 537 -18.80 -12.99 -18.34
CA ALA A 537 -19.62 -13.39 -17.19
C ALA A 537 -20.89 -12.56 -17.12
N TYR A 538 -20.84 -11.33 -17.62
CA TYR A 538 -22.00 -10.48 -17.81
C TYR A 538 -23.03 -11.13 -18.76
N ASP A 539 -22.58 -11.65 -19.90
CA ASP A 539 -23.45 -12.32 -20.89
C ASP A 539 -23.82 -13.76 -20.49
N GLY A 540 -22.94 -14.44 -19.73
CA GLY A 540 -23.10 -15.84 -19.31
C GLY A 540 -23.83 -16.02 -17.99
N CYS A 541 -23.77 -15.04 -17.09
CA CYS A 541 -24.40 -15.05 -15.78
C CYS A 541 -25.25 -13.79 -15.54
N PRO A 542 -26.24 -13.49 -16.41
CA PRO A 542 -26.99 -12.24 -16.38
C PRO A 542 -27.81 -12.03 -15.10
N LYS A 543 -28.20 -13.09 -14.39
CA LYS A 543 -28.90 -12.99 -13.10
C LYS A 543 -27.94 -12.64 -11.98
N THR A 544 -26.79 -13.30 -11.95
CA THR A 544 -25.72 -13.02 -10.98
C THR A 544 -25.10 -11.64 -11.16
N CYS A 545 -24.99 -11.19 -12.42
CA CYS A 545 -24.40 -9.90 -12.77
C CYS A 545 -25.38 -8.72 -12.77
N GLY A 546 -26.62 -8.95 -12.33
CA GLY A 546 -27.58 -7.87 -12.07
C GLY A 546 -28.28 -7.30 -13.30
N GLU A 547 -28.27 -7.99 -14.45
CA GLU A 547 -29.02 -7.56 -15.64
C GLU A 547 -30.52 -7.86 -15.55
N CYS A 548 -30.93 -8.80 -14.69
CA CYS A 548 -32.32 -9.26 -14.65
C CYS A 548 -33.31 -8.34 -13.88
N GLU A 549 -32.94 -7.14 -13.42
CA GLU A 549 -33.90 -6.23 -12.76
C GLU A 549 -34.81 -5.51 -13.77
N GLY A 550 -35.87 -6.20 -14.19
CA GLY A 550 -36.82 -5.69 -15.17
C GLY A 550 -38.09 -6.52 -15.37
N ALA A 551 -38.77 -6.95 -14.31
CA ALA A 551 -40.20 -7.31 -14.40
C ALA A 551 -40.91 -6.99 -13.08
N THR A 552 -41.69 -5.91 -13.09
CA THR A 552 -42.57 -5.49 -12.01
C THR A 552 -43.75 -6.46 -11.88
N SER A 553 -44.06 -6.85 -10.64
CA SER A 553 -45.42 -7.20 -10.22
C SER A 553 -45.60 -6.77 -8.76
N THR A 554 -46.12 -5.55 -8.65
CA THR A 554 -47.13 -5.04 -7.71
C THR A 554 -47.88 -6.03 -6.80
N GLU A 555 -48.26 -5.47 -5.64
CA GLU A 555 -49.21 -5.89 -4.58
C GLU A 555 -48.61 -6.64 -3.38
N ALA A 556 -48.90 -6.31 -2.13
CA ALA A 556 -49.62 -5.17 -1.57
C ALA A 556 -49.32 -5.12 -0.06
N THR A 557 -49.37 -3.90 0.48
CA THR A 557 -49.53 -3.61 1.90
C THR A 557 -50.65 -4.45 2.54
N THR A 558 -50.38 -5.09 3.68
CA THR A 558 -51.38 -5.21 4.75
C THR A 558 -50.66 -5.22 6.11
N THR A 559 -50.82 -4.11 6.82
CA THR A 559 -50.76 -3.99 8.28
C THR A 559 -51.68 -5.00 8.96
N GLU A 560 -51.21 -5.70 9.98
CA GLU A 560 -52.00 -5.84 11.21
C GLU A 560 -51.12 -6.15 12.42
N ALA A 561 -51.15 -5.23 13.38
CA ALA A 561 -50.83 -5.51 14.76
C ALA A 561 -51.98 -6.32 15.37
N THR A 562 -51.71 -7.37 16.14
CA THR A 562 -52.63 -7.77 17.21
C THR A 562 -51.87 -8.41 18.37
N THR A 563 -52.27 -7.91 19.52
CA THR A 563 -51.94 -8.19 20.90
C THR A 563 -52.10 -9.64 21.38
N VAL A 564 -51.30 -9.94 22.41
CA VAL A 564 -51.43 -10.95 23.49
C VAL A 564 -52.88 -11.39 23.80
N PRO A 565 -53.08 -12.66 24.22
CA PRO A 565 -53.29 -12.87 25.66
C PRO A 565 -52.55 -14.08 26.29
N GLU A 566 -52.36 -13.95 27.61
CA GLU A 566 -52.02 -14.95 28.64
C GLU A 566 -52.75 -16.30 28.43
N THR A 567 -52.33 -17.47 28.94
CA THR A 567 -52.38 -17.82 30.38
C THR A 567 -51.78 -19.23 30.63
N THR A 568 -50.88 -19.30 31.62
CA THR A 568 -50.61 -20.35 32.64
C THR A 568 -50.41 -21.84 32.34
N SER A 569 -49.32 -22.35 32.95
CA SER A 569 -49.14 -23.57 33.78
C SER A 569 -49.42 -24.94 33.16
N GLU A 570 -48.61 -25.99 33.37
CA GLU A 570 -47.97 -26.39 34.62
C GLU A 570 -46.84 -27.44 34.37
N THR A 571 -45.70 -27.21 35.01
CA THR A 571 -44.82 -28.16 35.77
C THR A 571 -44.58 -29.59 35.27
N THR A 572 -43.30 -30.03 35.25
CA THR A 572 -42.77 -31.16 36.08
C THR A 572 -41.24 -31.37 35.89
N THR A 573 -40.49 -30.90 36.89
CA THR A 573 -39.27 -31.45 37.57
C THR A 573 -37.98 -31.88 36.82
N VAL A 574 -36.97 -31.03 36.98
CA VAL A 574 -35.56 -31.19 37.51
C VAL A 574 -35.37 -32.45 38.41
N PRO A 575 -34.18 -33.13 38.55
CA PRO A 575 -32.87 -32.51 38.79
C PRO A 575 -31.59 -33.08 38.15
N GLU A 576 -30.58 -32.21 38.31
CA GLU A 576 -29.14 -32.24 38.06
C GLU A 576 -28.29 -33.20 38.92
N THR A 577 -26.99 -33.16 38.59
CA THR A 577 -25.76 -33.46 39.39
C THR A 577 -25.24 -34.91 39.26
N THR A 578 -23.94 -35.22 39.13
CA THR A 578 -22.68 -34.60 39.62
C THR A 578 -21.44 -35.03 38.79
N SER A 579 -20.42 -34.16 38.80
CA SER A 579 -18.95 -34.37 38.80
C SER A 579 -18.41 -35.73 39.32
N ASP A 580 -17.40 -36.35 38.69
CA ASP A 580 -15.94 -36.21 39.01
C ASP A 580 -15.03 -37.29 38.35
N ALA A 581 -13.78 -36.87 38.07
CA ALA A 581 -12.46 -37.56 38.07
C ALA A 581 -12.16 -39.00 37.54
N THR A 582 -11.21 -39.03 36.58
CA THR A 582 -9.94 -39.83 36.49
C THR A 582 -9.97 -41.35 36.32
N THR A 583 -9.41 -41.87 35.21
CA THR A 583 -8.22 -42.79 35.16
C THR A 583 -7.88 -43.28 33.75
N VAL A 584 -6.57 -43.35 33.48
CA VAL A 584 -5.89 -43.94 32.30
C VAL A 584 -5.98 -45.48 32.36
N PRO A 585 -6.00 -46.21 31.23
CA PRO A 585 -4.76 -46.89 30.83
C PRO A 585 -4.44 -46.89 29.33
N GLU A 586 -3.14 -46.78 29.10
CA GLU A 586 -2.31 -47.20 27.97
C GLU A 586 -2.68 -48.58 27.39
N THR A 587 -2.63 -48.74 26.05
CA THR A 587 -2.19 -49.97 25.38
C THR A 587 -1.98 -49.75 23.87
N THR A 588 -0.75 -49.94 23.44
CA THR A 588 -0.27 -50.20 22.07
C THR A 588 -0.96 -51.45 21.47
N PRO A 589 -1.00 -51.60 20.13
CA PRO A 589 -0.14 -52.66 19.58
C PRO A 589 0.57 -52.29 18.26
N GLU A 590 1.67 -53.01 18.07
CA GLU A 590 2.62 -52.99 16.97
C GLU A 590 2.07 -53.46 15.61
N ALA A 591 2.70 -52.91 14.57
CA ALA A 591 3.17 -53.50 13.32
C ALA A 591 2.53 -54.79 12.78
N THR A 592 2.13 -54.73 11.51
CA THR A 592 2.25 -55.86 10.59
C THR A 592 2.64 -55.37 9.19
N THR A 593 3.89 -55.61 8.82
CA THR A 593 4.41 -55.63 7.44
C THR A 593 3.80 -56.78 6.64
N SER A 594 3.47 -56.57 5.36
CA SER A 594 4.00 -57.37 4.23
C SER A 594 3.32 -57.07 2.88
N SER A 595 4.17 -57.06 1.84
CA SER A 595 3.93 -57.40 0.42
C SER A 595 3.52 -56.30 -0.57
N GLU A 596 4.59 -55.65 -1.05
CA GLU A 596 4.92 -55.34 -2.44
C GLU A 596 4.23 -56.24 -3.50
N VAL A 597 3.56 -55.60 -4.47
CA VAL A 597 3.34 -56.15 -5.82
C VAL A 597 3.73 -55.09 -6.84
N THR A 598 4.92 -55.33 -7.41
CA THR A 598 5.52 -54.67 -8.56
C THR A 598 4.69 -54.94 -9.82
N THR A 599 4.22 -53.88 -10.47
CA THR A 599 3.94 -53.91 -11.92
C THR A 599 4.50 -52.63 -12.56
N VAL A 600 5.41 -52.82 -13.50
CA VAL A 600 6.06 -51.79 -14.35
C VAL A 600 5.22 -51.66 -15.64
N PRO A 601 5.17 -50.47 -16.28
CA PRO A 601 3.97 -49.99 -16.95
C PRO A 601 3.94 -50.27 -18.46
N GLU A 602 2.72 -50.29 -19.00
CA GLU A 602 2.48 -50.17 -20.44
C GLU A 602 2.68 -48.72 -20.90
N THR A 603 3.40 -48.59 -22.00
CA THR A 603 3.87 -47.34 -22.59
C THR A 603 2.74 -46.71 -23.41
N THR A 604 2.02 -45.76 -22.83
CA THR A 604 1.23 -44.78 -23.58
C THR A 604 2.01 -43.47 -23.60
N THR A 605 2.37 -43.02 -24.80
CA THR A 605 2.98 -41.72 -25.07
C THR A 605 2.02 -40.61 -24.64
N GLY A 606 2.12 -40.17 -23.39
CA GLY A 606 1.39 -39.04 -22.81
C GLY A 606 2.27 -37.80 -22.83
N VAL A 607 1.70 -36.69 -23.30
CA VAL A 607 2.21 -35.35 -23.03
C VAL A 607 2.32 -35.19 -21.51
N PRO A 608 3.43 -34.65 -20.94
CA PRO A 608 3.50 -34.42 -19.50
C PRO A 608 2.36 -33.48 -19.09
N ALA A 609 1.49 -33.95 -18.19
CA ALA A 609 0.51 -33.10 -17.55
C ALA A 609 1.28 -32.22 -16.55
N CYS A 610 1.05 -30.92 -16.59
CA CYS A 610 1.58 -29.98 -15.61
C CYS A 610 0.94 -30.31 -14.25
N VAL A 611 1.75 -30.63 -13.25
CA VAL A 611 1.25 -31.06 -11.92
C VAL A 611 1.99 -30.29 -10.84
N ASP A 612 1.24 -29.72 -9.90
CA ASP A 612 1.79 -29.16 -8.68
C ASP A 612 2.27 -30.26 -7.73
N ASP A 613 3.49 -30.10 -7.21
CA ASP A 613 4.07 -30.90 -6.14
C ASP A 613 3.39 -30.51 -4.81
N PRO A 614 2.52 -31.37 -4.26
CA PRO A 614 1.79 -31.07 -3.04
C PRO A 614 2.70 -30.98 -1.80
N SER A 615 3.97 -31.36 -1.91
CA SER A 615 4.97 -31.29 -0.84
C SER A 615 5.81 -30.01 -0.86
N TRP A 616 5.79 -29.26 -1.97
CA TRP A 616 6.53 -28.01 -2.07
C TRP A 616 6.01 -26.96 -1.09
N ARG A 617 6.92 -26.30 -0.37
CA ARG A 617 6.64 -25.23 0.58
C ARG A 617 7.65 -24.11 0.43
N GLY A 618 7.18 -22.87 0.37
CA GLY A 618 8.03 -21.69 0.27
C GLY A 618 9.01 -21.58 1.45
N LYS A 619 10.24 -21.21 1.14
CA LYS A 619 11.43 -21.17 2.01
C LYS A 619 11.23 -20.44 3.33
N PHE A 620 10.38 -19.42 3.34
CA PHE A 620 10.19 -18.55 4.51
C PHE A 620 8.85 -18.80 5.23
N ASN A 621 7.97 -19.65 4.69
CA ASN A 621 6.69 -19.99 5.32
C ASN A 621 6.12 -21.31 4.77
N ASP A 622 6.00 -22.31 5.66
CA ASP A 622 5.47 -23.63 5.35
C ASP A 622 3.97 -23.66 4.97
N SER A 623 3.29 -22.51 5.00
CA SER A 623 1.93 -22.34 4.47
C SER A 623 1.91 -21.86 3.02
N HIS A 624 3.05 -21.47 2.46
CA HIS A 624 3.17 -21.06 1.05
C HIS A 624 3.35 -22.30 0.17
N ASP A 625 2.25 -23.01 -0.10
CA ASP A 625 2.21 -24.14 -1.01
C ASP A 625 1.89 -23.72 -2.46
N CYS A 626 1.74 -24.68 -3.37
CA CYS A 626 1.40 -24.38 -4.77
C CYS A 626 0.03 -23.70 -4.94
N ALA A 627 -0.93 -23.94 -4.04
CA ALA A 627 -2.18 -23.21 -4.05
C ALA A 627 -1.96 -21.73 -3.71
N TYR A 628 -1.11 -21.43 -2.74
CA TYR A 628 -0.70 -20.07 -2.44
C TYR A 628 0.03 -19.40 -3.62
N VAL A 629 0.91 -20.13 -4.31
CA VAL A 629 1.60 -19.65 -5.52
C VAL A 629 0.59 -19.27 -6.62
N SER A 630 -0.46 -20.07 -6.81
CA SER A 630 -1.48 -19.86 -7.84
C SER A 630 -2.32 -18.59 -7.68
N LEU A 631 -2.33 -17.98 -6.49
CA LEU A 631 -3.07 -16.74 -6.22
C LEU A 631 -2.40 -15.51 -6.87
N ALA A 632 -1.10 -15.58 -7.16
CA ALA A 632 -0.35 -14.50 -7.82
C ALA A 632 0.87 -15.06 -8.59
N PRO A 633 0.65 -15.87 -9.63
CA PRO A 633 1.71 -16.66 -10.28
C PRO A 633 2.77 -15.80 -10.96
N GLN A 634 2.42 -14.62 -11.45
CA GLN A 634 3.37 -13.67 -12.05
C GLN A 634 4.46 -13.19 -11.07
N PHE A 635 4.27 -13.38 -9.76
CA PHE A 635 5.24 -13.02 -8.72
C PHE A 635 5.78 -14.23 -7.95
N ARG A 636 4.91 -15.21 -7.69
CA ARG A 636 5.20 -16.30 -6.75
C ARG A 636 5.90 -17.50 -7.39
N CYS A 637 5.91 -17.58 -8.71
CA CYS A 637 6.60 -18.64 -9.44
C CYS A 637 8.13 -18.54 -9.40
N TYR A 638 8.66 -17.42 -8.92
CA TYR A 638 10.09 -17.22 -8.69
C TYR A 638 10.52 -17.57 -7.26
N TRP A 639 9.59 -17.99 -6.40
CA TRP A 639 9.90 -18.33 -5.01
C TRP A 639 10.56 -19.71 -4.92
N GLU A 640 11.32 -19.94 -3.86
CA GLU A 640 12.02 -21.19 -3.62
C GLU A 640 11.52 -21.85 -2.34
N SER A 641 11.65 -23.17 -2.22
CA SER A 641 11.52 -23.92 -0.97
C SER A 641 12.83 -23.93 -0.16
N SER A 642 12.79 -24.46 1.06
CA SER A 642 13.96 -24.55 1.96
C SER A 642 15.13 -25.38 1.40
N ASP A 643 14.85 -26.28 0.45
CA ASP A 643 15.84 -27.05 -0.30
C ASP A 643 16.24 -26.41 -1.65
N GLY A 644 15.74 -25.21 -1.93
CA GLY A 644 16.06 -24.43 -3.13
C GLY A 644 15.24 -24.78 -4.37
N THR A 645 14.26 -25.69 -4.28
CA THR A 645 13.37 -26.03 -5.40
C THR A 645 12.46 -24.82 -5.72
N LYS A 646 12.41 -24.39 -6.99
CA LYS A 646 11.57 -23.25 -7.39
C LYS A 646 10.09 -23.61 -7.46
N ALA A 647 9.22 -22.67 -7.11
CA ALA A 647 7.78 -22.76 -7.33
C ALA A 647 7.43 -22.94 -8.81
N SER A 648 8.18 -22.36 -9.74
CA SER A 648 7.98 -22.60 -11.19
C SER A 648 8.29 -24.02 -11.63
N GLU A 649 9.08 -24.76 -10.86
CA GLU A 649 9.47 -26.14 -11.15
C GLU A 649 8.63 -27.15 -10.36
N ALA A 650 8.26 -26.80 -9.13
CA ALA A 650 7.48 -27.65 -8.26
C ALA A 650 5.98 -27.37 -8.37
N CYS A 651 5.55 -26.15 -8.66
CA CYS A 651 4.15 -25.75 -8.80
C CYS A 651 3.82 -25.43 -10.26
N GLU A 652 4.12 -26.39 -11.15
CA GLU A 652 4.00 -26.21 -12.60
C GLU A 652 2.59 -25.80 -13.05
N GLN A 653 1.55 -26.29 -12.37
CA GLN A 653 0.16 -25.96 -12.69
C GLN A 653 -0.21 -24.57 -12.16
N ALA A 654 0.24 -24.23 -10.94
CA ALA A 654 0.08 -22.90 -10.38
C ALA A 654 0.79 -21.82 -11.23
N CYS A 655 1.91 -22.17 -11.86
CA CYS A 655 2.80 -21.27 -12.58
C CYS A 655 2.57 -21.19 -14.10
N ASP A 656 1.38 -21.59 -14.55
CA ASP A 656 0.97 -21.55 -15.95
C ASP A 656 1.99 -22.20 -16.89
N CYS A 657 2.22 -23.50 -16.65
CA CYS A 657 2.96 -24.38 -17.54
C CYS A 657 2.43 -24.27 -18.98
N THR A 658 3.09 -23.43 -19.77
CA THR A 658 2.97 -23.46 -21.22
C THR A 658 3.54 -24.81 -21.66
N SER A 659 2.68 -25.68 -22.20
CA SER A 659 3.16 -26.94 -22.79
C SER A 659 4.29 -26.58 -23.75
N ARG A 660 5.53 -26.98 -23.46
CA ARG A 660 6.65 -26.80 -24.39
C ARG A 660 6.21 -27.39 -25.73
N ARG A 661 5.92 -26.54 -26.70
CA ARG A 661 5.71 -26.87 -28.10
C ARG A 661 6.59 -25.97 -28.94
#